data_AF-A4FHR6-F1
#
_entry.id   AF-A4FHR6-F1
#
_cell.length_a   1.000
_cell.length_b   1.000
_cell.length_c   1.000
_cell.angle_alpha   90.00
_cell.angle_beta   90.00
_cell.angle_gamma   90.00
#
_symmetry.space_group_name_H-M   'P 1'
#
loop_
_entity.id
_entity.type
_entity.pdbx_description
1 polymer ?
#
loop_
_entity_poly.entity_id
_entity_poly.type
_entity_poly.pdbx_seq_one_letter_code
_entity_poly.pdbx_strand_id
1 'polypeptide(L)'
;MTSPPRRLLLLSATIGEGHNATARAVEEAARRAWPGCEVSWLDVLEQMGSWVPASFNWIYAANVESTPWLYDWFYRALWRWRWFADGSRRFVGSWSGRRLRRRIAEHRPDLIVSTYPLGTAGLDWLRRRGELDVPLAAVVSDFCPHPFWVYSRIDAHFVMSEVSLRELHRAEPEAVGEVCAPPVVAAFRPADRTAARSRFGLPEQGVTVLVSCGSLGFGSVERAVDASLAVEGVGRVVVVCARNEALHQRCARRAERDRRLVPLGWTDDMPALIAAADVVVSNAGGATALEALACGRTLVMFEPIAGHGRANAELMAEAGLAELCPRSSDLTGLLRTLTTDPAELPRRERTALEHSRIADFTEQVAALARLRRQPATETMRAQDAFFVHATTPRTPQQAGAVLRLDGGTRSTQEWREHLRELVQHRAPGLPLLTRRMVSRGHRRPRWRHVEALDPAEHVRCRELHSGTPREWHQSRHAFFGTPVRADGPPWELLLLRDARTNRTELLAKAHHALGDGVAITSALLRLLTDDETRAPEQPADRPRARRPRAGVLLRGLAHLASAGFAPSTGIDGRSTAGRAFAWREVPAADVRARARAHGTSTTAVLLAVVAEALHHLLDDRTGTTPGRRFRIMVPRTARLRDGVGVDEPGNHTRTLVIDLPIGPMHPAQRVTEVAERMARAEEGEQPAAAGAVLAALGLLPAPVHRWAVRHVYHRRFFGAVISVLPGRRRPVRIGGARLTTVFPVLSLAEGVGLAVGVLSWGDAAGFGVTTDSALLPDAAAFADRLLHAFDALEAPALGEPSLRGW
;
A
#
# COMPACT_ATOMS: atom_id res chain seq x y z
N MET A 1 29.48 4.17 -2.39
CA MET A 1 29.31 3.21 -3.51
C MET A 1 28.78 1.91 -2.92
N THR A 2 27.61 1.42 -3.36
CA THR A 2 27.09 0.12 -2.91
C THR A 2 27.96 -0.99 -3.52
N SER A 3 28.24 -2.05 -2.75
CA SER A 3 29.01 -3.20 -3.24
C SER A 3 28.19 -3.96 -4.29
N PRO A 4 28.83 -4.52 -5.34
CA PRO A 4 28.14 -5.38 -6.31
C PRO A 4 27.56 -6.63 -5.61
N PRO A 5 26.46 -7.21 -6.14
CA PRO A 5 25.91 -8.45 -5.60
C PRO A 5 26.95 -9.57 -5.70
N ARG A 6 27.05 -10.42 -4.66
CA ARG A 6 27.93 -11.59 -4.70
C ARG A 6 27.20 -12.81 -5.26
N ARG A 7 25.89 -12.91 -5.04
CA ARG A 7 25.05 -14.01 -5.53
C ARG A 7 23.79 -13.49 -6.23
N LEU A 8 23.65 -13.82 -7.51
CA LEU A 8 22.47 -13.55 -8.33
C LEU A 8 21.69 -14.86 -8.56
N LEU A 9 20.39 -14.85 -8.24
CA LEU A 9 19.49 -15.96 -8.57
C LEU A 9 18.56 -15.57 -9.71
N LEU A 10 18.61 -16.32 -10.81
CA LEU A 10 17.75 -16.18 -11.98
C LEU A 10 16.58 -17.17 -11.90
N LEU A 11 15.35 -16.66 -11.94
CA LEU A 11 14.14 -17.48 -12.04
C LEU A 11 13.64 -17.47 -13.48
N SER A 12 13.78 -18.61 -14.16
CA SER A 12 13.32 -18.81 -15.53
C SER A 12 12.40 -20.04 -15.61
N ALA A 13 12.02 -20.46 -16.81
CA ALA A 13 11.26 -21.69 -17.04
C ALA A 13 11.55 -22.30 -18.42
N THR A 14 11.69 -23.62 -18.45
CA THR A 14 11.84 -24.41 -19.68
C THR A 14 10.49 -24.60 -20.38
N ILE A 15 9.96 -23.50 -20.89
CA ILE A 15 8.78 -23.45 -21.77
C ILE A 15 9.08 -22.52 -22.96
N GLY A 16 9.18 -23.11 -24.15
CA GLY A 16 9.35 -22.38 -25.41
C GLY A 16 10.71 -21.71 -25.66
N GLU A 17 11.77 -22.01 -24.89
CA GLU A 17 13.12 -21.39 -24.91
C GLU A 17 13.20 -19.86 -24.72
N GLY A 18 12.13 -19.09 -24.97
CA GLY A 18 12.16 -17.62 -24.94
C GLY A 18 12.51 -17.01 -23.59
N HIS A 19 11.94 -17.53 -22.49
CA HIS A 19 12.27 -17.07 -21.13
C HIS A 19 13.71 -17.38 -20.74
N ASN A 20 14.23 -18.53 -21.20
CA ASN A 20 15.62 -18.92 -21.02
C ASN A 20 16.57 -18.05 -21.86
N ALA A 21 16.19 -17.63 -23.07
CA ALA A 21 16.98 -16.70 -23.88
C ALA A 21 17.15 -15.35 -23.15
N THR A 22 16.07 -14.79 -22.59
CA THR A 22 16.14 -13.57 -21.76
C THR A 22 16.98 -13.78 -20.51
N ALA A 23 16.88 -14.93 -19.83
CA ALA A 23 17.72 -15.24 -18.67
C ALA A 23 19.21 -15.37 -19.02
N ARG A 24 19.55 -15.95 -20.18
CA ARG A 24 20.94 -16.00 -20.70
C ARG A 24 21.47 -14.59 -20.98
N ALA A 25 20.66 -13.69 -21.52
CA ALA A 25 21.03 -12.29 -21.72
C ALA A 25 21.33 -11.58 -20.40
N VAL A 26 20.48 -11.78 -19.38
CA VAL A 26 20.72 -11.24 -18.03
C VAL A 26 22.00 -11.83 -17.42
N GLU A 27 22.23 -13.14 -17.56
CA GLU A 27 23.44 -13.78 -17.07
C GLU A 27 24.71 -13.22 -17.74
N GLU A 28 24.72 -13.10 -19.06
CA GLU A 28 25.87 -12.56 -19.80
C GLU A 28 26.17 -11.11 -19.37
N ALA A 29 25.13 -10.27 -19.30
CA ALA A 29 25.23 -8.90 -18.83
C ALA A 29 25.73 -8.84 -17.36
N ALA A 30 25.21 -9.70 -16.48
CA ALA A 30 25.61 -9.77 -15.08
C ALA A 30 27.06 -10.23 -14.91
N ARG A 31 27.52 -11.22 -15.68
CA ARG A 31 28.92 -11.69 -15.64
C ARG A 31 29.91 -10.62 -16.12
N ARG A 32 29.51 -9.80 -17.10
CA ARG A 32 30.31 -8.64 -17.55
C ARG A 32 30.32 -7.52 -16.52
N ALA A 33 29.16 -7.19 -15.97
CA ALA A 33 29.01 -6.11 -14.98
C ALA A 33 29.65 -6.47 -13.62
N TRP A 34 29.59 -7.75 -13.23
CA TRP A 34 30.04 -8.24 -11.93
C TRP A 34 30.87 -9.54 -12.09
N PRO A 35 32.16 -9.45 -12.47
CA PRO A 35 32.99 -10.62 -12.75
C PRO A 35 33.17 -11.62 -11.60
N GLY A 36 32.91 -11.20 -10.35
CA GLY A 36 32.96 -12.06 -9.15
C GLY A 36 31.59 -12.54 -8.64
N CYS A 37 30.50 -12.27 -9.36
CA CYS A 37 29.15 -12.68 -8.95
C CYS A 37 28.88 -14.14 -9.32
N GLU A 38 28.45 -14.93 -8.35
CA GLU A 38 27.93 -16.28 -8.57
C GLU A 38 26.49 -16.18 -9.11
N VAL A 39 26.29 -16.64 -10.35
CA VAL A 39 24.98 -16.66 -11.00
C VAL A 39 24.42 -18.08 -10.97
N SER A 40 23.26 -18.24 -10.33
CA SER A 40 22.55 -19.52 -10.20
C SER A 40 21.18 -19.46 -10.85
N TRP A 41 20.73 -20.59 -11.42
CA TRP A 41 19.45 -20.70 -12.11
C TRP A 41 18.46 -21.54 -11.32
N LEU A 42 17.19 -21.14 -11.35
CA LEU A 42 16.08 -21.91 -10.81
C LEU A 42 14.97 -21.99 -11.86
N ASP A 43 14.76 -23.19 -12.41
CA ASP A 43 13.61 -23.46 -13.26
C ASP A 43 12.34 -23.57 -12.40
N VAL A 44 11.44 -22.59 -12.57
CA VAL A 44 10.21 -22.49 -11.78
C VAL A 44 9.26 -23.66 -12.05
N LEU A 45 9.20 -24.18 -13.28
CA LEU A 45 8.30 -25.27 -13.66
C LEU A 45 8.77 -26.60 -13.07
N GLU A 46 10.08 -26.88 -13.07
CA GLU A 46 10.62 -28.09 -12.45
C GLU A 46 10.30 -28.18 -10.95
N GLN A 47 10.27 -27.03 -10.26
CA GLN A 47 9.92 -26.99 -8.84
C GLN A 47 8.42 -27.20 -8.55
N MET A 48 7.56 -27.17 -9.58
CA MET A 48 6.12 -27.35 -9.43
C MET A 48 5.70 -28.83 -9.34
N GLY A 49 6.60 -29.76 -9.62
CA GLY A 49 6.44 -31.21 -9.48
C GLY A 49 6.91 -31.95 -10.73
N SER A 50 7.46 -33.16 -10.59
CA SER A 50 8.14 -33.89 -11.68
C SER A 50 7.28 -34.17 -12.92
N TRP A 51 5.95 -34.24 -12.79
CA TRP A 51 5.03 -34.42 -13.91
C TRP A 51 4.51 -33.11 -14.51
N VAL A 52 4.65 -31.99 -13.78
CA VAL A 52 4.05 -30.70 -14.15
C VAL A 52 4.68 -30.08 -15.40
N PRO A 53 6.00 -30.08 -15.63
CA PRO A 53 6.58 -29.56 -16.87
C PRO A 53 6.02 -30.23 -18.12
N ALA A 54 5.90 -31.56 -18.12
CA ALA A 54 5.39 -32.33 -19.26
C ALA A 54 3.89 -32.05 -19.50
N SER A 55 3.08 -32.09 -18.44
CA SER A 55 1.64 -31.79 -18.56
C SER A 55 1.37 -30.33 -18.88
N PHE A 56 2.14 -29.37 -18.35
CA PHE A 56 1.96 -27.95 -18.61
C PHE A 56 2.41 -27.58 -20.03
N ASN A 57 3.51 -28.15 -20.53
CA ASN A 57 3.91 -28.02 -21.94
C ASN A 57 2.87 -28.64 -22.88
N TRP A 58 2.31 -29.80 -22.53
CA TRP A 58 1.22 -30.42 -23.30
C TRP A 58 -0.07 -29.61 -23.25
N ILE A 59 -0.48 -29.10 -22.09
CA ILE A 59 -1.66 -28.23 -21.91
C ILE A 59 -1.44 -26.89 -22.63
N TYR A 60 -0.24 -26.32 -22.61
CA TYR A 60 0.10 -25.10 -23.33
C TYR A 60 0.05 -25.32 -24.84
N ALA A 61 0.71 -26.36 -25.36
CA ALA A 61 0.65 -26.75 -26.77
C ALA A 61 -0.79 -27.02 -27.21
N ALA A 62 -1.53 -27.84 -26.45
CA ALA A 62 -2.93 -28.17 -26.73
C ALA A 62 -3.86 -26.95 -26.62
N ASN A 63 -3.66 -26.01 -25.69
CA ASN A 63 -4.50 -24.81 -25.61
C ASN A 63 -4.22 -23.82 -26.74
N VAL A 64 -2.95 -23.68 -27.16
CA VAL A 64 -2.57 -22.79 -28.26
C VAL A 64 -3.01 -23.37 -29.61
N GLU A 65 -2.93 -24.68 -29.80
CA GLU A 65 -3.30 -25.34 -31.06
C GLU A 65 -4.77 -25.79 -31.14
N SER A 66 -5.36 -26.31 -30.06
CA SER A 66 -6.68 -26.98 -30.08
C SER A 66 -7.82 -26.18 -29.44
N THR A 67 -7.56 -25.30 -28.46
CA THR A 67 -8.61 -24.48 -27.79
C THR A 67 -8.25 -22.99 -27.65
N PRO A 68 -7.92 -22.29 -28.77
CA PRO A 68 -7.46 -20.91 -28.74
C PRO A 68 -8.50 -19.92 -28.17
N TRP A 69 -9.81 -20.21 -28.30
CA TRP A 69 -10.88 -19.36 -27.78
C TRP A 69 -10.89 -19.27 -26.24
N LEU A 70 -10.57 -20.38 -25.56
CA LEU A 70 -10.57 -20.46 -24.09
C LEU A 70 -9.37 -19.69 -23.52
N TYR A 71 -8.23 -19.81 -24.18
CA TYR A 71 -7.01 -19.08 -23.84
C TYR A 71 -7.18 -17.57 -24.05
N ASP A 72 -7.76 -17.16 -25.18
CA ASP A 72 -8.08 -15.76 -25.47
C ASP A 72 -9.12 -15.19 -24.48
N TRP A 73 -10.14 -15.98 -24.14
CA TRP A 73 -11.10 -15.62 -23.08
C TRP A 73 -10.40 -15.38 -21.73
N PHE A 74 -9.49 -16.27 -21.32
CA PHE A 74 -8.75 -16.14 -20.06
C PHE A 74 -7.92 -14.84 -20.05
N TYR A 75 -7.16 -14.57 -21.11
CA TYR A 75 -6.37 -13.33 -21.22
C TYR A 75 -7.26 -12.08 -21.18
N ARG A 76 -8.39 -12.08 -21.91
CA ARG A 76 -9.36 -10.97 -21.87
C ARG A 76 -9.96 -10.81 -20.48
N ALA A 77 -10.28 -11.90 -19.77
CA ALA A 77 -10.83 -11.86 -18.43
C ALA A 77 -9.84 -11.25 -17.42
N LEU A 78 -8.53 -11.52 -17.56
CA LEU A 78 -7.50 -10.89 -16.72
C LEU A 78 -7.49 -9.36 -16.87
N TRP A 79 -7.64 -8.86 -18.10
CA TRP A 79 -7.68 -7.42 -18.36
C TRP A 79 -9.03 -6.77 -18.04
N ARG A 80 -10.14 -7.50 -18.24
CA ARG A 80 -11.52 -7.00 -18.04
C ARG A 80 -11.91 -6.97 -16.56
N TRP A 81 -11.56 -8.01 -15.80
CA TRP A 81 -12.07 -8.22 -14.45
C TRP A 81 -10.95 -8.26 -13.42
N ARG A 82 -10.72 -7.11 -12.76
CA ARG A 82 -9.66 -6.95 -11.76
C ARG A 82 -9.74 -7.97 -10.61
N TRP A 83 -10.96 -8.30 -10.16
CA TRP A 83 -11.14 -9.29 -9.07
C TRP A 83 -10.68 -10.68 -9.49
N PHE A 84 -10.88 -11.04 -10.76
CA PHE A 84 -10.45 -12.31 -11.34
C PHE A 84 -8.93 -12.35 -11.48
N ALA A 85 -8.32 -11.27 -11.97
CA ALA A 85 -6.86 -11.13 -12.02
C ALA A 85 -6.22 -11.21 -10.63
N ASP A 86 -6.73 -10.44 -9.65
CA ASP A 86 -6.23 -10.46 -8.27
C ASP A 86 -6.38 -11.83 -7.61
N GLY A 87 -7.52 -12.50 -7.84
CA GLY A 87 -7.78 -13.86 -7.34
C GLY A 87 -6.79 -14.87 -7.92
N SER A 88 -6.65 -14.87 -9.26
CA SER A 88 -5.77 -15.78 -9.98
C SER A 88 -4.29 -15.56 -9.62
N ARG A 89 -3.84 -14.31 -9.55
CA ARG A 89 -2.48 -13.95 -9.12
C ARG A 89 -2.18 -14.36 -7.68
N ARG A 90 -3.14 -14.25 -6.76
CA ARG A 90 -2.99 -14.73 -5.38
C ARG A 90 -2.89 -16.25 -5.33
N PHE A 91 -3.73 -16.95 -6.08
CA PHE A 91 -3.70 -18.40 -6.18
C PHE A 91 -2.33 -18.87 -6.70
N VAL A 92 -1.95 -18.43 -7.91
CA VAL A 92 -0.68 -18.78 -8.57
C VAL A 92 0.51 -18.40 -7.70
N GLY A 93 0.53 -17.18 -7.15
CA GLY A 93 1.60 -16.75 -6.27
C GLY A 93 1.70 -17.61 -5.00
N SER A 94 0.59 -18.02 -4.41
CA SER A 94 0.61 -18.92 -3.24
C SER A 94 1.06 -20.34 -3.56
N TRP A 95 0.77 -20.81 -4.76
CA TRP A 95 1.18 -22.13 -5.22
C TRP A 95 2.67 -22.15 -5.57
N SER A 96 3.10 -21.24 -6.46
CA SER A 96 4.50 -21.06 -6.87
C SER A 96 5.39 -20.72 -5.68
N GLY A 97 5.02 -19.70 -4.89
CA GLY A 97 5.82 -19.21 -3.77
C GLY A 97 6.06 -20.27 -2.69
N ARG A 98 5.07 -21.12 -2.37
CA ARG A 98 5.25 -22.23 -1.39
C ARG A 98 6.34 -23.22 -1.83
N ARG A 99 6.44 -23.48 -3.14
CA ARG A 99 7.40 -24.44 -3.72
C ARG A 99 8.78 -23.83 -3.89
N LEU A 100 8.84 -22.56 -4.31
CA LEU A 100 10.10 -21.84 -4.48
C LEU A 100 10.78 -21.49 -3.14
N ARG A 101 10.00 -21.33 -2.06
CA ARG A 101 10.49 -20.89 -0.74
C ARG A 101 11.77 -21.57 -0.27
N ARG A 102 11.78 -22.90 -0.26
CA ARG A 102 12.92 -23.68 0.24
C ARG A 102 14.14 -23.51 -0.68
N ARG A 103 13.92 -23.59 -2.00
CA ARG A 103 14.97 -23.46 -3.00
C ARG A 103 15.62 -22.09 -2.99
N ILE A 104 14.83 -21.02 -2.92
CA ILE A 104 15.38 -19.65 -2.84
C ILE A 104 16.23 -19.48 -1.57
N ALA A 105 15.77 -20.02 -0.43
CA ALA A 105 16.53 -19.96 0.81
C ALA A 105 17.86 -20.73 0.77
N GLU A 106 17.90 -21.88 0.05
CA GLU A 106 19.12 -22.68 -0.16
C GLU A 106 20.20 -21.89 -0.91
N HIS A 107 19.82 -21.05 -1.89
CA HIS A 107 20.76 -20.26 -2.69
C HIS A 107 21.30 -19.00 -1.99
N ARG A 108 20.63 -18.53 -0.92
CA ARG A 108 20.98 -17.29 -0.19
C ARG A 108 21.34 -16.10 -1.11
N PRO A 109 20.47 -15.75 -2.08
CA PRO A 109 20.78 -14.71 -3.06
C PRO A 109 20.94 -13.33 -2.42
N ASP A 110 21.73 -12.46 -3.04
CA ASP A 110 21.76 -11.03 -2.72
C ASP A 110 20.82 -10.23 -3.64
N LEU A 111 20.55 -10.75 -4.83
CA LEU A 111 19.66 -10.19 -5.85
C LEU A 111 18.91 -11.34 -6.54
N ILE A 112 17.62 -11.14 -6.83
CA ILE A 112 16.83 -12.09 -7.62
C ILE A 112 16.28 -11.38 -8.87
N VAL A 113 16.50 -11.98 -10.04
CA VAL A 113 15.91 -11.52 -11.30
C VAL A 113 14.99 -12.61 -11.85
N SER A 114 13.74 -12.25 -12.14
CA SER A 114 12.74 -13.15 -12.71
C SER A 114 12.54 -12.84 -14.19
N THR A 115 12.64 -13.87 -15.04
CA THR A 115 12.30 -13.84 -16.46
C THR A 115 11.08 -14.71 -16.77
N TYR A 116 10.28 -15.04 -15.75
CA TYR A 116 9.08 -15.86 -15.90
C TYR A 116 7.92 -15.40 -15.00
N PRO A 117 6.69 -15.24 -15.52
CA PRO A 117 5.59 -14.61 -14.77
C PRO A 117 5.15 -15.40 -13.52
N LEU A 118 5.16 -16.74 -13.55
CA LEU A 118 4.82 -17.53 -12.36
C LEU A 118 5.92 -17.47 -11.29
N GLY A 119 7.18 -17.26 -11.70
CA GLY A 119 8.28 -16.97 -10.78
C GLY A 119 8.05 -15.65 -10.07
N THR A 120 7.75 -14.60 -10.84
CA THR A 120 7.44 -13.26 -10.33
C THR A 120 6.25 -13.28 -9.35
N ALA A 121 5.20 -14.05 -9.65
CA ALA A 121 4.07 -14.26 -8.75
C ALA A 121 4.46 -14.90 -7.41
N GLY A 122 5.36 -15.88 -7.45
CA GLY A 122 5.90 -16.55 -6.26
C GLY A 122 6.74 -15.60 -5.40
N LEU A 123 7.57 -14.77 -6.03
CA LEU A 123 8.38 -13.76 -5.36
C LEU A 123 7.51 -12.70 -4.65
N ASP A 124 6.46 -12.15 -5.31
CA ASP A 124 5.50 -11.25 -4.66
C ASP A 124 4.82 -11.93 -3.46
N TRP A 125 4.47 -13.22 -3.57
CA TRP A 125 3.87 -13.96 -2.46
C TRP A 125 4.81 -14.13 -1.27
N LEU A 126 6.07 -14.48 -1.48
CA LEU A 126 7.08 -14.59 -0.42
C LEU A 126 7.34 -13.22 0.23
N ARG A 127 7.48 -12.17 -0.59
CA ARG A 127 7.66 -10.78 -0.13
C ARG A 127 6.49 -10.32 0.74
N ARG A 128 5.24 -10.60 0.34
CA ARG A 128 4.03 -10.27 1.11
C ARG A 128 4.02 -10.88 2.52
N ARG A 129 4.73 -11.99 2.72
CA ARG A 129 4.78 -12.72 3.99
C ARG A 129 5.98 -12.32 4.86
N GLY A 130 6.83 -11.42 4.37
CA GLY A 130 8.09 -11.06 5.03
C GLY A 130 9.11 -12.19 5.00
N GLU A 131 8.94 -13.17 4.11
CA GLU A 131 9.84 -14.34 3.98
C GLU A 131 10.97 -14.12 2.97
N LEU A 132 11.03 -12.92 2.37
CA LEU A 132 12.03 -12.56 1.36
C LEU A 132 12.42 -11.08 1.54
N ASP A 133 13.71 -10.80 1.75
CA ASP A 133 14.21 -9.44 2.04
C ASP A 133 15.15 -8.87 0.95
N VAL A 134 15.61 -9.70 0.03
CA VAL A 134 16.56 -9.34 -1.04
C VAL A 134 15.89 -8.52 -2.15
N PRO A 135 16.55 -7.55 -2.80
CA PRO A 135 16.03 -6.85 -3.98
C PRO A 135 15.55 -7.79 -5.10
N LEU A 136 14.44 -7.43 -5.76
CA LEU A 136 13.77 -8.22 -6.79
C LEU A 136 13.60 -7.40 -8.06
N ALA A 137 14.05 -7.93 -9.19
CA ALA A 137 13.72 -7.37 -10.51
C ALA A 137 12.97 -8.41 -11.36
N ALA A 138 12.12 -7.93 -12.26
CA ALA A 138 11.52 -8.74 -13.32
C ALA A 138 11.94 -8.18 -14.67
N VAL A 139 12.65 -8.98 -15.47
CA VAL A 139 12.90 -8.65 -16.88
C VAL A 139 11.81 -9.34 -17.68
N VAL A 140 10.83 -8.57 -18.13
CA VAL A 140 9.68 -9.09 -18.84
C VAL A 140 10.18 -9.54 -20.22
N SER A 141 9.97 -10.81 -20.56
CA SER A 141 10.37 -11.37 -21.87
C SER A 141 9.30 -11.20 -22.96
N ASP A 142 8.08 -10.88 -22.56
CA ASP A 142 6.95 -10.59 -23.46
C ASP A 142 6.91 -9.09 -23.76
N PHE A 143 6.76 -8.72 -25.03
CA PHE A 143 6.65 -7.31 -25.40
C PHE A 143 5.41 -6.64 -24.80
N CYS A 144 4.32 -7.38 -24.62
CA CYS A 144 3.13 -6.97 -23.89
C CYS A 144 3.12 -7.56 -22.46
N PRO A 145 3.40 -6.74 -21.42
CA PRO A 145 3.44 -7.22 -20.04
C PRO A 145 2.03 -7.52 -19.52
N HIS A 146 1.65 -8.80 -19.55
CA HIS A 146 0.34 -9.21 -19.02
C HIS A 146 0.30 -9.19 -17.47
N PRO A 147 -0.89 -9.21 -16.84
CA PRO A 147 -1.02 -8.98 -15.40
C PRO A 147 -0.29 -9.95 -14.47
N PHE A 148 0.21 -11.10 -14.94
CA PHE A 148 1.02 -11.99 -14.11
C PHE A 148 2.50 -11.62 -14.08
N TRP A 149 2.95 -10.64 -14.85
CA TRP A 149 4.30 -10.08 -14.76
C TRP A 149 4.43 -8.97 -13.72
N VAL A 150 3.36 -8.20 -13.49
CA VAL A 150 3.49 -6.88 -12.89
C VAL A 150 2.97 -6.85 -11.45
N TYR A 151 3.84 -6.67 -10.45
CA TYR A 151 3.45 -6.59 -9.02
C TYR A 151 4.11 -5.40 -8.32
N SER A 152 3.33 -4.66 -7.52
CA SER A 152 3.81 -3.52 -6.72
C SER A 152 4.84 -3.82 -5.61
N ARG A 153 5.27 -5.07 -5.48
CA ARG A 153 6.30 -5.52 -4.50
C ARG A 153 7.57 -6.05 -5.15
N ILE A 154 7.62 -6.05 -6.48
CA ILE A 154 8.84 -6.26 -7.23
C ILE A 154 9.46 -4.88 -7.42
N ASP A 155 10.75 -4.79 -7.15
CA ASP A 155 11.43 -3.51 -6.93
C ASP A 155 11.72 -2.77 -8.24
N ALA A 156 11.84 -3.51 -9.35
CA ALA A 156 11.91 -2.98 -10.72
C ALA A 156 11.33 -3.97 -11.74
N HIS A 157 10.65 -3.47 -12.78
CA HIS A 157 10.23 -4.25 -13.94
C HIS A 157 10.82 -3.61 -15.20
N PHE A 158 11.55 -4.40 -15.99
CA PHE A 158 12.09 -3.95 -17.27
C PHE A 158 11.17 -4.41 -18.39
N VAL A 159 10.73 -3.46 -19.22
CA VAL A 159 9.86 -3.68 -20.38
C VAL A 159 10.46 -3.04 -21.62
N MET A 160 10.08 -3.49 -22.81
CA MET A 160 10.84 -3.15 -24.02
C MET A 160 10.51 -1.78 -24.62
N SER A 161 9.37 -1.16 -24.30
CA SER A 161 8.98 0.12 -24.90
C SER A 161 8.12 0.98 -23.97
N GLU A 162 7.99 2.27 -24.30
CA GLU A 162 7.05 3.18 -23.63
C GLU A 162 5.59 2.70 -23.73
N VAL A 163 5.23 2.05 -24.83
CA VAL A 163 3.91 1.44 -25.02
C VAL A 163 3.74 0.25 -24.05
N SER A 164 4.75 -0.58 -23.91
CA SER A 164 4.80 -1.66 -22.91
C SER A 164 4.70 -1.12 -21.48
N LEU A 165 5.34 0.01 -21.20
CA LEU A 165 5.29 0.67 -19.89
C LEU A 165 3.88 1.19 -19.56
N ARG A 166 3.12 1.66 -20.55
CA ARG A 166 1.70 2.01 -20.36
C ARG A 166 0.86 0.80 -19.94
N GLU A 167 1.02 -0.34 -20.61
CA GLU A 167 0.30 -1.57 -20.27
C GLU A 167 0.73 -2.14 -18.91
N LEU A 168 2.00 -1.99 -18.54
CA LEU A 168 2.50 -2.32 -17.20
C LEU A 168 1.74 -1.54 -16.12
N HIS A 169 1.66 -0.21 -16.25
CA HIS A 169 0.94 0.63 -15.30
C HIS A 169 -0.57 0.42 -15.34
N ARG A 170 -1.13 -0.02 -16.48
CA ARG A 170 -2.53 -0.45 -16.57
C ARG A 170 -2.80 -1.69 -15.72
N ALA A 171 -1.88 -2.66 -15.74
CA ALA A 171 -1.95 -3.87 -14.93
C ALA A 171 -1.78 -3.55 -13.42
N GLU A 172 -0.73 -2.81 -13.04
CA GLU A 172 -0.53 -2.33 -11.67
C GLU A 172 0.08 -0.91 -11.63
N PRO A 173 -0.72 0.14 -11.35
CA PRO A 173 -0.27 1.54 -11.32
C PRO A 173 0.79 1.92 -10.28
N GLU A 174 1.08 1.06 -9.31
CA GLU A 174 2.12 1.28 -8.30
C GLU A 174 3.38 0.44 -8.57
N ALA A 175 3.42 -0.32 -9.67
CA ALA A 175 4.62 -1.02 -10.06
C ALA A 175 5.66 -0.03 -10.56
N VAL A 176 6.92 -0.29 -10.25
CA VAL A 176 8.04 0.47 -10.80
C VAL A 176 8.46 -0.20 -12.09
N GLY A 177 8.26 0.51 -13.20
CA GLY A 177 8.64 0.06 -14.52
C GLY A 177 9.70 0.97 -15.13
N GLU A 178 10.60 0.39 -15.90
CA GLU A 178 11.64 1.05 -16.67
C GLU A 178 11.68 0.44 -18.08
N VAL A 179 11.94 1.27 -19.09
CA VAL A 179 12.15 0.79 -20.45
C VAL A 179 13.59 0.28 -20.59
N CYS A 180 13.78 -0.93 -21.12
CA CYS A 180 15.09 -1.50 -21.40
C CYS A 180 15.34 -1.73 -22.88
N ALA A 181 16.62 -1.79 -23.24
CA ALA A 181 17.01 -2.35 -24.53
C ALA A 181 16.57 -3.83 -24.63
N PRO A 182 16.38 -4.36 -25.84
CA PRO A 182 15.99 -5.76 -26.03
C PRO A 182 16.91 -6.71 -25.23
N PRO A 183 16.37 -7.53 -24.31
CA PRO A 183 17.17 -8.37 -23.43
C PRO A 183 17.65 -9.63 -24.16
N VAL A 184 18.65 -9.45 -25.02
CA VAL A 184 19.27 -10.50 -25.85
C VAL A 184 20.76 -10.61 -25.56
N VAL A 185 21.34 -11.77 -25.84
CA VAL A 185 22.80 -11.98 -25.71
C VAL A 185 23.56 -11.13 -26.72
N ALA A 186 24.77 -10.72 -26.38
CA ALA A 186 25.54 -9.73 -27.15
C ALA A 186 25.94 -10.17 -28.56
N ALA A 187 25.83 -11.47 -28.86
CA ALA A 187 25.99 -12.00 -30.20
C ALA A 187 24.94 -11.43 -31.18
N PHE A 188 23.73 -11.12 -30.71
CA PHE A 188 22.68 -10.45 -31.48
C PHE A 188 22.96 -8.95 -31.52
N ARG A 189 23.68 -8.53 -32.56
CA ARG A 189 24.03 -7.13 -32.80
C ARG A 189 24.06 -6.86 -34.30
N PRO A 190 24.03 -5.59 -34.73
CA PRO A 190 24.17 -5.26 -36.13
C PRO A 190 25.50 -5.79 -36.67
N ALA A 191 25.44 -6.55 -37.77
CA ALA A 191 26.60 -7.17 -38.41
C ALA A 191 26.53 -6.97 -39.93
N ASP A 192 27.67 -7.20 -40.60
CA ASP A 192 27.74 -7.16 -42.06
C ASP A 192 26.90 -8.28 -42.69
N ARG A 193 25.90 -7.88 -43.50
CA ARG A 193 24.93 -8.79 -44.10
C ARG A 193 25.59 -9.70 -45.12
N THR A 194 26.57 -9.20 -45.88
CA THR A 194 27.26 -9.96 -46.93
C THR A 194 28.09 -11.09 -46.32
N ALA A 195 28.88 -10.78 -45.28
CA ALA A 195 29.61 -11.80 -44.52
C ALA A 195 28.68 -12.82 -43.82
N ALA A 196 27.52 -12.38 -43.31
CA ALA A 196 26.54 -13.29 -42.72
C ALA A 196 25.92 -14.23 -43.76
N ARG A 197 25.62 -13.73 -44.96
CA ARG A 197 25.04 -14.51 -46.08
C ARG A 197 25.99 -15.59 -46.60
N SER A 198 27.27 -15.28 -46.74
CA SER A 198 28.27 -16.24 -47.22
C SER A 198 28.38 -17.46 -46.31
N ARG A 199 28.21 -17.28 -44.99
CA ARG A 199 28.21 -18.37 -43.99
C ARG A 199 27.11 -19.42 -44.21
N PHE A 200 26.00 -19.03 -44.84
CA PHE A 200 24.87 -19.91 -45.14
C PHE A 200 24.70 -20.19 -46.64
N GLY A 201 25.64 -19.77 -47.48
CA GLY A 201 25.54 -19.93 -48.94
C GLY A 201 24.39 -19.13 -49.57
N LEU A 202 24.00 -18.02 -48.95
CA LEU A 202 22.92 -17.15 -49.42
C LEU A 202 23.45 -16.12 -50.44
N PRO A 203 22.65 -15.71 -51.44
CA PRO A 203 23.08 -14.75 -52.46
C PRO A 203 23.29 -13.35 -51.86
N GLU A 204 24.31 -12.65 -52.34
CA GLU A 204 24.65 -11.31 -51.85
C GLU A 204 23.57 -10.27 -52.17
N GLN A 205 22.89 -10.41 -53.30
CA GLN A 205 21.85 -9.50 -53.77
C GLN A 205 20.44 -10.09 -53.62
N GLY A 206 19.45 -9.19 -53.54
CA GLY A 206 18.04 -9.54 -53.40
C GLY A 206 17.58 -9.64 -51.94
N VAL A 207 16.25 -9.56 -51.77
CA VAL A 207 15.61 -9.62 -50.45
C VAL A 207 15.59 -11.05 -49.93
N THR A 208 16.17 -11.26 -48.75
CA THR A 208 16.18 -12.52 -48.01
C THR A 208 15.19 -12.43 -46.85
N VAL A 209 14.16 -13.28 -46.88
CA VAL A 209 13.15 -13.39 -45.83
C VAL A 209 13.48 -14.58 -44.94
N LEU A 210 13.62 -14.35 -43.64
CA LEU A 210 13.76 -15.40 -42.63
C LEU A 210 12.41 -15.65 -41.96
N VAL A 211 11.87 -16.86 -42.08
CA VAL A 211 10.65 -17.29 -41.40
C VAL A 211 11.03 -18.11 -40.17
N SER A 212 10.71 -17.59 -38.98
CA SER A 212 10.97 -18.27 -37.70
C SER A 212 9.85 -18.02 -36.69
N CYS A 213 9.15 -19.10 -36.34
CA CYS A 213 8.01 -19.10 -35.42
C CYS A 213 8.33 -19.74 -34.05
N GLY A 214 9.57 -19.55 -33.60
CA GLY A 214 10.05 -20.05 -32.29
C GLY A 214 10.42 -21.54 -32.29
N SER A 215 10.90 -22.01 -31.14
CA SER A 215 11.51 -23.35 -30.96
C SER A 215 10.59 -24.54 -31.23
N LEU A 216 9.27 -24.32 -31.14
CA LEU A 216 8.23 -25.33 -31.39
C LEU A 216 7.65 -25.27 -32.81
N GLY A 217 7.94 -24.20 -33.57
CA GLY A 217 7.48 -24.05 -34.95
C GLY A 217 5.96 -23.99 -35.12
N PHE A 218 5.23 -23.48 -34.12
CA PHE A 218 3.77 -23.38 -34.16
C PHE A 218 3.29 -22.33 -35.17
N GLY A 219 2.05 -22.48 -35.64
CA GLY A 219 1.36 -21.49 -36.47
C GLY A 219 1.58 -21.62 -37.97
N SER A 220 1.53 -20.50 -38.67
CA SER A 220 1.32 -20.43 -40.13
C SER A 220 2.61 -20.43 -40.95
N VAL A 221 3.61 -21.22 -40.55
CA VAL A 221 4.95 -21.21 -41.18
C VAL A 221 4.88 -21.47 -42.68
N GLU A 222 4.15 -22.52 -43.10
CA GLU A 222 4.03 -22.87 -44.52
C GLU A 222 3.32 -21.77 -45.32
N ARG A 223 2.28 -21.13 -44.74
CA ARG A 223 1.59 -19.98 -45.38
C ARG A 223 2.48 -18.74 -45.47
N ALA A 224 3.32 -18.50 -44.47
CA ALA A 224 4.30 -17.41 -44.51
C ALA A 224 5.32 -17.64 -45.64
N VAL A 225 5.79 -18.88 -45.80
CA VAL A 225 6.65 -19.29 -46.92
C VAL A 225 5.92 -19.10 -48.25
N ASP A 226 4.68 -19.55 -48.38
CA ASP A 226 3.86 -19.40 -49.60
C ASP A 226 3.71 -17.94 -50.00
N ALA A 227 3.29 -17.10 -49.05
CA ALA A 227 3.10 -15.67 -49.27
C ALA A 227 4.40 -14.95 -49.64
N SER A 228 5.54 -15.41 -49.12
CA SER A 228 6.86 -14.86 -49.43
C SER A 228 7.36 -15.28 -50.82
N LEU A 229 7.19 -16.56 -51.19
CA LEU A 229 7.59 -17.07 -52.50
C LEU A 229 6.71 -16.52 -53.64
N ALA A 230 5.50 -16.08 -53.34
CA ALA A 230 4.58 -15.46 -54.30
C ALA A 230 5.01 -14.06 -54.79
N VAL A 231 6.02 -13.43 -54.18
CA VAL A 231 6.48 -12.08 -54.53
C VAL A 231 7.70 -12.15 -55.45
N GLU A 232 7.55 -11.61 -56.65
CA GLU A 232 8.67 -11.32 -57.56
C GLU A 232 9.58 -10.26 -56.93
N GLY A 233 10.87 -10.57 -56.73
CA GLY A 233 11.83 -9.71 -56.03
C GLY A 233 12.34 -10.28 -54.70
N VAL A 234 11.64 -11.26 -54.11
CA VAL A 234 12.17 -12.05 -52.99
C VAL A 234 13.16 -13.07 -53.54
N GLY A 235 14.44 -12.89 -53.21
CA GLY A 235 15.55 -13.70 -53.72
C GLY A 235 15.71 -15.04 -52.99
N ARG A 236 15.51 -15.04 -51.66
CA ARG A 236 15.54 -16.24 -50.83
C ARG A 236 14.52 -16.18 -49.70
N VAL A 237 13.94 -17.33 -49.39
CA VAL A 237 13.11 -17.55 -48.20
C VAL A 237 13.78 -18.64 -47.38
N VAL A 238 14.37 -18.27 -46.25
CA VAL A 238 14.97 -19.20 -45.30
C VAL A 238 13.94 -19.52 -44.23
N VAL A 239 13.65 -20.80 -43.99
CA VAL A 239 12.70 -21.22 -42.96
C VAL A 239 13.41 -22.05 -41.90
N VAL A 240 13.31 -21.63 -40.64
CA VAL A 240 13.86 -22.38 -39.50
C VAL A 240 12.74 -23.21 -38.89
N CYS A 241 12.80 -24.53 -39.11
CA CYS A 241 11.81 -25.48 -38.62
C CYS A 241 12.06 -25.91 -37.17
N ALA A 242 13.19 -25.50 -36.57
CA ALA A 242 13.57 -25.78 -35.19
C ALA A 242 13.49 -27.29 -34.86
N ARG A 243 12.72 -27.68 -33.84
CA ARG A 243 12.53 -29.09 -33.44
C ARG A 243 11.41 -29.81 -34.19
N ASN A 244 10.75 -29.15 -35.15
CA ASN A 244 9.64 -29.72 -35.91
C ASN A 244 10.15 -30.43 -37.17
N GLU A 245 10.57 -31.68 -37.00
CA GLU A 245 11.12 -32.49 -38.10
C GLU A 245 10.10 -32.73 -39.23
N ALA A 246 8.81 -32.86 -38.90
CA ALA A 246 7.77 -33.05 -39.90
C ALA A 246 7.61 -31.83 -40.81
N LEU A 247 7.72 -30.61 -40.25
CA LEU A 247 7.72 -29.37 -41.00
C LEU A 247 8.98 -29.25 -41.87
N HIS A 248 10.15 -29.56 -41.31
CA HIS A 248 11.42 -29.55 -42.02
C HIS A 248 11.38 -30.43 -43.27
N GLN A 249 10.91 -31.67 -43.14
CA GLN A 249 10.78 -32.60 -44.27
C GLN A 249 9.79 -32.11 -45.35
N ARG A 250 8.67 -31.47 -44.95
CA ARG A 250 7.73 -30.89 -45.91
C ARG A 250 8.36 -29.73 -46.68
N CYS A 251 9.07 -28.83 -46.00
CA CYS A 251 9.76 -27.72 -46.64
C CYS A 251 10.92 -28.19 -47.53
N ALA A 252 11.67 -29.22 -47.12
CA ALA A 252 12.74 -29.83 -47.91
C ALA A 252 12.24 -30.36 -49.27
N ARG A 253 11.14 -31.13 -49.28
CA ARG A 253 10.51 -31.60 -50.52
C ARG A 253 10.04 -30.45 -51.43
N ARG A 254 9.70 -29.31 -50.86
CA ARG A 254 9.29 -28.12 -51.62
C ARG A 254 10.48 -27.36 -52.20
N ALA A 255 11.60 -27.32 -51.47
CA ALA A 255 12.85 -26.69 -51.92
C ALA A 255 13.44 -27.37 -53.18
N GLU A 256 13.14 -28.66 -53.40
CA GLU A 256 13.46 -29.35 -54.66
C GLU A 256 12.77 -28.72 -55.88
N ARG A 257 11.60 -28.10 -55.69
CA ARG A 257 10.77 -27.50 -56.74
C ARG A 257 10.99 -25.99 -56.89
N ASP A 258 11.22 -25.29 -55.78
CA ASP A 258 11.56 -23.86 -55.78
C ASP A 258 12.88 -23.63 -55.04
N ARG A 259 13.95 -23.39 -55.81
CA ARG A 259 15.32 -23.19 -55.30
C ARG A 259 15.48 -21.92 -54.46
N ARG A 260 14.46 -21.06 -54.37
CA ARG A 260 14.47 -19.89 -53.47
C ARG A 260 14.22 -20.27 -52.02
N LEU A 261 13.61 -21.43 -51.76
CA LEU A 261 13.32 -21.92 -50.41
C LEU A 261 14.52 -22.66 -49.82
N VAL A 262 14.96 -22.24 -48.63
CA VAL A 262 16.05 -22.87 -47.88
C VAL A 262 15.52 -23.33 -46.51
N PRO A 263 15.14 -24.60 -46.37
CA PRO A 263 14.72 -25.16 -45.09
C PRO A 263 15.91 -25.52 -44.24
N LEU A 264 15.86 -25.09 -42.98
CA LEU A 264 16.83 -25.42 -41.94
C LEU A 264 16.11 -26.11 -40.77
N GLY A 265 16.76 -27.09 -40.17
CA GLY A 265 16.32 -27.71 -38.92
C GLY A 265 16.64 -26.82 -37.69
N TRP A 266 17.27 -27.41 -36.68
CA TRP A 266 17.85 -26.67 -35.57
C TRP A 266 19.15 -25.97 -36.00
N THR A 267 19.39 -24.74 -35.55
CA THR A 267 20.63 -23.99 -35.78
C THR A 267 21.11 -23.34 -34.48
N ASP A 268 22.40 -23.48 -34.19
CA ASP A 268 23.03 -22.85 -33.03
C ASP A 268 23.55 -21.43 -33.33
N ASP A 269 23.53 -21.03 -34.61
CA ASP A 269 24.04 -19.74 -35.09
C ASP A 269 22.92 -18.83 -35.60
N MET A 270 21.87 -18.70 -34.78
CA MET A 270 20.78 -17.74 -35.01
C MET A 270 21.25 -16.29 -35.19
N PRO A 271 22.27 -15.77 -34.46
CA PRO A 271 22.73 -14.40 -34.65
C PRO A 271 23.18 -14.09 -36.09
N ALA A 272 24.02 -14.95 -36.68
CA ALA A 272 24.44 -14.77 -38.07
C ALA A 272 23.28 -14.95 -39.04
N LEU A 273 22.36 -15.89 -38.77
CA LEU A 273 21.22 -16.15 -39.63
C LEU A 273 20.25 -14.95 -39.68
N ILE A 274 19.96 -14.35 -38.53
CA ILE A 274 19.17 -13.11 -38.44
C ILE A 274 19.90 -11.96 -39.14
N ALA A 275 21.21 -11.84 -38.95
CA ALA A 275 22.01 -10.80 -39.61
C ALA A 275 22.03 -10.93 -41.14
N ALA A 276 21.91 -12.15 -41.68
CA ALA A 276 21.86 -12.41 -43.12
C ALA A 276 20.53 -12.00 -43.78
N ALA A 277 19.44 -11.91 -43.00
CA ALA A 277 18.10 -11.60 -43.48
C ALA A 277 17.87 -10.08 -43.62
N ASP A 278 17.01 -9.68 -44.56
CA ASP A 278 16.48 -8.31 -44.61
C ASP A 278 15.18 -8.19 -43.80
N VAL A 279 14.36 -9.23 -43.86
CA VAL A 279 13.05 -9.32 -43.21
C VAL A 279 12.98 -10.58 -42.37
N VAL A 280 12.55 -10.45 -41.11
CA VAL A 280 12.28 -11.57 -40.21
C VAL A 280 10.77 -11.66 -39.98
N VAL A 281 10.19 -12.80 -40.33
CA VAL A 281 8.77 -13.12 -40.14
C VAL A 281 8.63 -14.01 -38.90
N SER A 282 7.82 -13.56 -37.94
CA SER A 282 7.52 -14.28 -36.70
C SER A 282 6.02 -14.19 -36.35
N ASN A 283 5.56 -14.97 -35.37
CA ASN A 283 4.14 -15.10 -35.03
C ASN A 283 3.81 -14.95 -33.53
N ALA A 284 4.80 -14.74 -32.65
CA ALA A 284 4.55 -14.67 -31.20
C ALA A 284 5.20 -13.47 -30.51
N GLY A 285 6.10 -12.74 -31.19
CA GLY A 285 6.77 -11.56 -30.62
C GLY A 285 7.66 -11.91 -29.42
N GLY A 286 8.17 -13.15 -29.37
CA GLY A 286 9.06 -13.65 -28.31
C GLY A 286 10.54 -13.36 -28.62
N ALA A 287 11.46 -14.19 -28.11
CA ALA A 287 12.90 -13.98 -28.21
C ALA A 287 13.40 -13.63 -29.63
N THR A 288 12.98 -14.38 -30.65
CA THR A 288 13.38 -14.11 -32.05
C THR A 288 13.00 -12.73 -32.57
N ALA A 289 11.87 -12.18 -32.12
CA ALA A 289 11.48 -10.83 -32.49
C ALA A 289 12.42 -9.79 -31.85
N LEU A 290 12.78 -9.99 -30.57
CA LEU A 290 13.72 -9.11 -29.85
C LEU A 290 15.13 -9.20 -30.45
N GLU A 291 15.56 -10.41 -30.83
CA GLU A 291 16.83 -10.68 -31.52
C GLU A 291 16.89 -9.98 -32.88
N ALA A 292 15.79 -10.02 -33.65
CA ALA A 292 15.69 -9.31 -34.92
C ALA A 292 15.81 -7.79 -34.74
N LEU A 293 15.15 -7.23 -33.73
CA LEU A 293 15.24 -5.80 -33.40
C LEU A 293 16.68 -5.41 -33.01
N ALA A 294 17.33 -6.19 -32.14
CA ALA A 294 18.71 -5.96 -31.72
C ALA A 294 19.72 -6.04 -32.89
N CYS A 295 19.48 -6.92 -33.86
CA CYS A 295 20.26 -7.01 -35.10
C CYS A 295 19.91 -5.90 -36.13
N GLY A 296 18.89 -5.07 -35.86
CA GLY A 296 18.42 -4.01 -36.74
C GLY A 296 17.69 -4.50 -37.99
N ARG A 297 16.95 -5.62 -37.90
CA ARG A 297 16.23 -6.21 -39.04
C ARG A 297 14.76 -5.80 -39.08
N THR A 298 14.17 -5.77 -40.27
CA THR A 298 12.74 -5.50 -40.43
C THR A 298 11.93 -6.67 -39.88
N LEU A 299 11.12 -6.42 -38.85
CA LEU A 299 10.28 -7.43 -38.21
C LEU A 299 8.85 -7.41 -38.73
N VAL A 300 8.33 -8.58 -39.08
CA VAL A 300 6.95 -8.79 -39.53
C VAL A 300 6.27 -9.83 -38.66
N MET A 301 5.13 -9.45 -38.10
CA MET A 301 4.28 -10.29 -37.28
C MET A 301 3.17 -10.90 -38.14
N PHE A 302 3.38 -12.12 -38.63
CA PHE A 302 2.45 -12.80 -39.51
C PHE A 302 1.55 -13.78 -38.74
N GLU A 303 0.23 -13.65 -38.93
CA GLU A 303 -0.80 -14.51 -38.33
C GLU A 303 -0.48 -14.90 -36.87
N PRO A 304 -0.39 -13.92 -35.95
CA PRO A 304 0.15 -14.18 -34.64
C PRO A 304 -0.73 -15.14 -33.82
N ILE A 305 -0.08 -15.97 -33.00
CA ILE A 305 -0.74 -16.96 -32.16
C ILE A 305 -1.67 -16.29 -31.13
N ALA A 306 -2.73 -16.99 -30.72
CA ALA A 306 -3.72 -16.47 -29.79
C ALA A 306 -3.13 -16.10 -28.41
N GLY A 307 -3.80 -15.18 -27.70
CA GLY A 307 -3.38 -14.74 -26.37
C GLY A 307 -2.17 -13.81 -26.41
N HIS A 308 -1.07 -14.20 -25.75
CA HIS A 308 0.12 -13.35 -25.60
C HIS A 308 0.80 -13.02 -26.93
N GLY A 309 0.80 -13.92 -27.93
CA GLY A 309 1.46 -13.68 -29.21
C GLY A 309 0.81 -12.57 -30.01
N ARG A 310 -0.54 -12.55 -30.05
CA ARG A 310 -1.34 -11.47 -30.61
C ARG A 310 -1.13 -10.16 -29.85
N ALA A 311 -1.16 -10.20 -28.53
CA ALA A 311 -0.94 -9.01 -27.72
C ALA A 311 0.46 -8.41 -27.91
N ASN A 312 1.50 -9.25 -28.03
CA ASN A 312 2.86 -8.82 -28.36
C ASN A 312 2.91 -8.17 -29.74
N ALA A 313 2.31 -8.82 -30.75
CA ALA A 313 2.31 -8.34 -32.12
C ALA A 313 1.59 -6.99 -32.28
N GLU A 314 0.41 -6.85 -31.69
CA GLU A 314 -0.38 -5.60 -31.69
C GLU A 314 0.40 -4.47 -31.02
N LEU A 315 1.04 -4.74 -29.88
CA LEU A 315 1.78 -3.72 -29.15
C LEU A 315 3.11 -3.34 -29.84
N MET A 316 3.80 -4.30 -30.47
CA MET A 316 4.98 -4.03 -31.31
C MET A 316 4.62 -3.16 -32.53
N ALA A 317 3.46 -3.39 -33.13
CA ALA A 317 2.96 -2.57 -34.22
C ALA A 317 2.57 -1.16 -33.74
N GLU A 318 1.91 -1.02 -32.59
CA GLU A 318 1.63 0.28 -31.97
C GLU A 318 2.93 1.06 -31.65
N ALA A 319 3.99 0.35 -31.24
CA ALA A 319 5.31 0.93 -31.02
C ALA A 319 6.08 1.27 -32.31
N GLY A 320 5.56 0.91 -33.49
CA GLY A 320 6.22 1.12 -34.79
C GLY A 320 7.42 0.22 -35.05
N LEU A 321 7.56 -0.88 -34.29
CA LEU A 321 8.73 -1.78 -34.35
C LEU A 321 8.49 -3.03 -35.21
N ALA A 322 7.24 -3.35 -35.51
CA ALA A 322 6.89 -4.47 -36.37
C ALA A 322 5.67 -4.15 -37.24
N GLU A 323 5.59 -4.75 -38.43
CA GLU A 323 4.36 -4.73 -39.23
C GLU A 323 3.47 -5.91 -38.83
N LEU A 324 2.19 -5.67 -38.56
CA LEU A 324 1.22 -6.73 -38.30
C LEU A 324 0.54 -7.16 -39.61
N CYS A 325 0.72 -8.42 -39.99
CA CYS A 325 0.10 -9.02 -41.19
C CYS A 325 -0.85 -10.16 -40.79
N PRO A 326 -2.15 -9.89 -40.56
CA PRO A 326 -3.11 -10.91 -40.16
C PRO A 326 -3.48 -11.90 -41.28
N ARG A 327 -3.22 -11.57 -42.55
CA ARG A 327 -3.56 -12.41 -43.71
C ARG A 327 -2.38 -12.51 -44.66
N SER A 328 -2.35 -13.57 -45.46
CA SER A 328 -1.32 -13.79 -46.50
C SER A 328 -1.22 -12.62 -47.49
N SER A 329 -2.35 -12.00 -47.86
CA SER A 329 -2.39 -10.82 -48.75
C SER A 329 -1.64 -9.61 -48.17
N ASP A 330 -1.69 -9.46 -46.85
CA ASP A 330 -1.04 -8.33 -46.16
C ASP A 330 0.47 -8.52 -46.18
N LEU A 331 0.96 -9.75 -45.94
CA LEU A 331 2.38 -10.11 -46.04
C LEU A 331 2.90 -9.98 -47.49
N THR A 332 2.19 -10.53 -48.47
CA THR A 332 2.56 -10.40 -49.89
C THR A 332 2.60 -8.92 -50.33
N GLY A 333 1.63 -8.11 -49.89
CA GLY A 333 1.59 -6.67 -50.17
C GLY A 333 2.79 -5.94 -49.58
N LEU A 334 3.09 -6.16 -48.30
CA LEU A 334 4.26 -5.58 -47.63
C LEU A 334 5.56 -5.98 -48.31
N LEU A 335 5.78 -7.28 -48.55
CA LEU A 335 7.01 -7.76 -49.19
C LEU A 335 7.19 -7.17 -50.59
N ARG A 336 6.10 -7.01 -51.36
CA ARG A 336 6.14 -6.31 -52.65
C ARG A 336 6.64 -4.89 -52.47
N THR A 337 6.07 -4.13 -51.55
CA THR A 337 6.54 -2.77 -51.22
C THR A 337 8.01 -2.75 -50.84
N LEU A 338 8.47 -3.67 -49.98
CA LEU A 338 9.87 -3.76 -49.55
C LEU A 338 10.83 -4.14 -50.69
N THR A 339 10.36 -4.86 -51.71
CA THR A 339 11.17 -5.21 -52.88
C THR A 339 11.17 -4.13 -53.97
N THR A 340 10.12 -3.31 -54.07
CA THR A 340 9.99 -2.28 -55.12
C THR A 340 10.46 -0.91 -54.68
N ASP A 341 10.33 -0.57 -53.40
CA ASP A 341 10.77 0.71 -52.84
C ASP A 341 12.07 0.52 -52.04
N PRO A 342 13.23 0.97 -52.58
CA PRO A 342 14.52 0.79 -51.92
C PRO A 342 14.66 1.60 -50.62
N ALA A 343 13.79 2.57 -50.34
CA ALA A 343 13.87 3.39 -49.12
C ALA A 343 13.23 2.72 -47.89
N GLU A 344 12.31 1.78 -48.10
CA GLU A 344 11.49 1.21 -47.01
C GLU A 344 12.29 0.32 -46.06
N LEU A 345 13.14 -0.58 -46.58
CA LEU A 345 13.98 -1.45 -45.76
C LEU A 345 14.95 -0.64 -44.88
N PRO A 346 15.78 0.29 -45.42
CA PRO A 346 16.65 1.13 -44.59
C PRO A 346 15.90 1.95 -43.54
N ARG A 347 14.69 2.44 -43.85
CA ARG A 347 13.87 3.20 -42.89
C ARG A 347 13.50 2.33 -41.68
N ARG A 348 13.01 1.12 -41.92
CA ARG A 348 12.58 0.18 -40.86
C ARG A 348 13.77 -0.35 -40.06
N GLU A 349 14.88 -0.66 -40.73
CA GLU A 349 16.13 -1.04 -40.06
C GLU A 349 16.63 0.08 -39.12
N ARG A 350 16.56 1.35 -39.57
CA ARG A 350 16.90 2.50 -38.72
C ARG A 350 16.02 2.58 -37.47
N THR A 351 14.70 2.45 -37.61
CA THR A 351 13.77 2.46 -36.47
C THR A 351 14.11 1.36 -35.46
N ALA A 352 14.40 0.13 -35.92
CA ALA A 352 14.79 -0.97 -35.05
C ALA A 352 16.12 -0.71 -34.31
N LEU A 353 17.09 -0.10 -34.99
CA LEU A 353 18.39 0.26 -34.40
C LEU A 353 18.28 1.41 -33.39
N GLU A 354 17.50 2.45 -33.71
CA GLU A 354 17.23 3.56 -32.79
C GLU A 354 16.59 3.04 -31.51
N HIS A 355 15.59 2.15 -31.64
CA HIS A 355 14.97 1.49 -30.50
C HIS A 355 15.95 0.65 -29.68
N SER A 356 16.82 -0.11 -30.33
CA SER A 356 17.79 -0.96 -29.62
C SER A 356 18.89 -0.17 -28.91
N ARG A 357 19.07 1.11 -29.24
CA ARG A 357 20.08 2.03 -28.67
C ARG A 357 19.52 2.97 -27.60
N ILE A 358 18.26 2.84 -27.22
CA ILE A 358 17.65 3.68 -26.17
C ILE A 358 18.35 3.54 -24.81
N ALA A 359 19.00 2.39 -24.57
CA ALA A 359 19.76 2.07 -23.39
C ALA A 359 20.83 1.01 -23.70
N ASP A 360 21.79 0.82 -22.78
CA ASP A 360 22.67 -0.34 -22.76
C ASP A 360 22.16 -1.36 -21.73
N PHE A 361 21.77 -2.55 -22.19
CA PHE A 361 21.23 -3.57 -21.30
C PHE A 361 22.23 -4.03 -20.22
N THR A 362 23.53 -4.02 -20.52
CA THR A 362 24.59 -4.34 -19.54
C THR A 362 24.68 -3.27 -18.47
N GLU A 363 24.58 -1.99 -18.83
CA GLU A 363 24.53 -0.89 -17.86
C GLU A 363 23.27 -0.96 -16.99
N GLN A 364 22.13 -1.31 -17.57
CA GLN A 364 20.86 -1.49 -16.83
C GLN A 364 20.95 -2.66 -15.84
N VAL A 365 21.53 -3.79 -16.26
CA VAL A 365 21.82 -4.90 -15.33
C VAL A 365 22.80 -4.46 -14.25
N ALA A 366 23.87 -3.72 -14.59
CA ALA A 366 24.82 -3.19 -13.61
C ALA A 366 24.15 -2.27 -12.58
N ALA A 367 23.16 -1.47 -13.00
CA ALA A 367 22.39 -0.58 -12.13
C ALA A 367 21.56 -1.33 -11.09
N LEU A 368 21.23 -2.63 -11.32
CA LEU A 368 20.56 -3.47 -10.33
C LEU A 368 21.37 -3.63 -9.03
N ALA A 369 22.69 -3.44 -9.06
CA ALA A 369 23.52 -3.43 -7.84
C ALA A 369 23.18 -2.26 -6.88
N ARG A 370 22.46 -1.25 -7.37
CA ARG A 370 21.96 -0.11 -6.59
C ARG A 370 20.47 -0.25 -6.29
N LEU A 371 19.80 -1.29 -6.80
CA LEU A 371 18.38 -1.53 -6.58
C LEU A 371 18.14 -1.72 -5.09
N ARG A 372 17.38 -0.81 -4.50
CA ARG A 372 16.93 -0.91 -3.12
C ARG A 372 15.55 -1.54 -3.10
N ARG A 373 15.31 -2.33 -2.05
CA ARG A 373 13.98 -2.84 -1.74
C ARG A 373 13.01 -1.66 -1.61
N GLN A 374 11.90 -1.70 -2.33
CA GLN A 374 10.80 -0.78 -2.15
C GLN A 374 10.15 -1.01 -0.78
N PRO A 375 9.96 0.03 0.05
CA PRO A 375 9.22 -0.12 1.30
C PRO A 375 7.80 -0.60 0.99
N ALA A 376 7.45 -1.77 1.53
CA ALA A 376 6.21 -2.44 1.21
C ALA A 376 5.01 -1.54 1.52
N THR A 377 4.05 -1.47 0.59
CA THR A 377 2.75 -0.88 0.91
C THR A 377 1.91 -1.91 1.69
N GLU A 378 1.51 -1.54 2.90
CA GLU A 378 0.67 -2.37 3.76
C GLU A 378 -0.79 -1.99 3.57
N THR A 379 -1.68 -2.97 3.47
CA THR A 379 -3.11 -2.68 3.47
C THR A 379 -3.52 -2.17 4.85
N MET A 380 -4.20 -1.03 4.87
CA MET A 380 -4.67 -0.43 6.10
C MET A 380 -5.75 -1.31 6.76
N ARG A 381 -5.72 -1.42 8.10
CA ARG A 381 -6.76 -2.16 8.84
C ARG A 381 -8.11 -1.47 8.66
N ALA A 382 -9.20 -2.22 8.79
CA ALA A 382 -10.55 -1.66 8.65
C ALA A 382 -10.81 -0.52 9.63
N GLN A 383 -10.32 -0.67 10.87
CA GLN A 383 -10.43 0.32 11.95
C GLN A 383 -9.65 1.60 11.64
N ASP A 384 -8.48 1.50 11.03
CA ASP A 384 -7.69 2.67 10.63
C ASP A 384 -8.32 3.37 9.42
N ALA A 385 -8.77 2.58 8.44
CA ALA A 385 -9.43 3.07 7.24
C ALA A 385 -10.77 3.77 7.54
N PHE A 386 -11.44 3.38 8.62
CA PHE A 386 -12.63 4.07 9.13
C PHE A 386 -12.37 5.57 9.31
N PHE A 387 -11.30 5.95 10.01
CA PHE A 387 -10.98 7.36 10.26
C PHE A 387 -10.54 8.11 9.00
N VAL A 388 -9.90 7.41 8.05
CA VAL A 388 -9.59 7.98 6.72
C VAL A 388 -10.88 8.33 5.96
N HIS A 389 -11.87 7.45 6.04
CA HIS A 389 -13.15 7.64 5.36
C HIS A 389 -14.10 8.62 6.05
N ALA A 390 -14.06 8.67 7.38
CA ALA A 390 -14.78 9.63 8.21
C ALA A 390 -14.24 11.06 8.04
N THR A 391 -12.97 11.22 7.65
CA THR A 391 -12.37 12.54 7.42
C THR A 391 -13.08 13.29 6.31
N THR A 392 -13.45 14.54 6.62
CA THR A 392 -13.95 15.54 5.67
C THR A 392 -13.29 16.90 5.97
N PRO A 393 -13.32 17.88 5.04
CA PRO A 393 -12.85 19.23 5.32
C PRO A 393 -13.56 19.90 6.52
N ARG A 394 -14.78 19.48 6.84
CA ARG A 394 -15.55 19.99 7.98
C ARG A 394 -15.30 19.22 9.27
N THR A 395 -14.82 17.99 9.19
CA THR A 395 -14.63 17.09 10.33
C THR A 395 -13.31 16.30 10.19
N PRO A 396 -12.16 16.99 10.33
CA PRO A 396 -10.86 16.32 10.29
C PRO A 396 -10.74 15.30 11.45
N GLN A 397 -10.33 14.07 11.15
CA GLN A 397 -10.17 13.02 12.16
C GLN A 397 -8.73 13.01 12.70
N GLN A 398 -8.42 14.00 13.54
CA GLN A 398 -7.14 14.14 14.21
C GLN A 398 -7.28 14.01 15.73
N ALA A 399 -6.32 13.32 16.34
CA ALA A 399 -6.16 13.27 17.78
C ALA A 399 -4.96 14.16 18.16
N GLY A 400 -5.06 14.87 19.28
CA GLY A 400 -3.99 15.73 19.74
C GLY A 400 -3.86 15.78 21.25
N ALA A 401 -2.85 16.49 21.72
CA ALA A 401 -2.62 16.75 23.13
C ALA A 401 -1.86 18.06 23.33
N VAL A 402 -2.15 18.75 24.44
CA VAL A 402 -1.31 19.84 24.98
C VAL A 402 -0.55 19.30 26.17
N LEU A 403 0.78 19.31 26.11
CA LEU A 403 1.68 18.86 27.16
C LEU A 403 2.27 20.08 27.86
N ARG A 404 1.95 20.26 29.14
CA ARG A 404 2.50 21.36 29.94
C ARG A 404 3.82 20.94 30.59
N LEU A 405 4.86 21.74 30.36
CA LEU A 405 6.21 21.47 30.83
C LEU A 405 6.62 22.53 31.86
N ASP A 406 7.33 22.10 32.90
CA ASP A 406 7.81 22.95 33.99
C ASP A 406 9.31 22.71 34.29
N GLY A 407 10.02 23.76 34.68
CA GLY A 407 11.42 23.69 35.14
C GLY A 407 12.50 23.45 34.07
N GLY A 408 12.24 23.72 32.78
CA GLY A 408 13.25 23.61 31.72
C GLY A 408 14.04 24.90 31.52
N THR A 409 15.36 24.83 31.29
CA THR A 409 16.22 26.03 31.10
C THR A 409 16.47 26.41 29.64
N ARG A 410 16.03 25.57 28.68
CA ARG A 410 16.35 25.73 27.26
C ARG A 410 15.64 26.91 26.62
N SER A 411 16.36 27.62 25.76
CA SER A 411 15.84 28.61 24.83
C SER A 411 14.93 27.97 23.77
N THR A 412 14.16 28.79 23.06
CA THR A 412 13.28 28.31 21.99
C THR A 412 14.07 27.65 20.84
N GLN A 413 15.29 28.13 20.56
CA GLN A 413 16.18 27.55 19.56
C GLN A 413 16.75 26.20 20.01
N GLU A 414 17.24 26.10 21.25
CA GLU A 414 17.76 24.84 21.81
C GLU A 414 16.67 23.77 21.86
N TRP A 415 15.42 24.15 22.19
CA TRP A 415 14.30 23.24 22.08
C TRP A 415 14.03 22.75 20.67
N ARG A 416 14.16 23.63 19.67
CA ARG A 416 13.96 23.28 18.25
C ARG A 416 14.99 22.26 17.80
N GLU A 417 16.25 22.48 18.12
CA GLU A 417 17.36 21.57 17.80
C GLU A 417 17.16 20.23 18.48
N HIS A 418 16.92 20.24 19.80
CA HIS A 418 16.69 19.03 20.56
C HIS A 418 15.52 18.18 20.04
N LEU A 419 14.36 18.79 19.76
CA LEU A 419 13.21 18.07 19.22
C LEU A 419 13.49 17.49 17.83
N ARG A 420 14.25 18.21 16.98
CA ARG A 420 14.65 17.72 15.66
C ARG A 420 15.61 16.54 15.75
N GLU A 421 16.58 16.60 16.66
CA GLU A 421 17.49 15.47 16.94
C GLU A 421 16.71 14.24 17.41
N LEU A 422 15.76 14.41 18.35
CA LEU A 422 14.91 13.31 18.81
C LEU A 422 14.12 12.68 17.65
N VAL A 423 13.54 13.50 16.75
CA VAL A 423 12.85 12.99 15.56
C VAL A 423 13.80 12.24 14.64
N GLN A 424 14.97 12.80 14.36
CA GLN A 424 15.95 12.18 13.46
C GLN A 424 16.47 10.84 13.99
N HIS A 425 16.73 10.74 15.30
CA HIS A 425 17.35 9.55 15.89
C HIS A 425 16.35 8.50 16.39
N ARG A 426 15.18 8.91 16.89
CA ARG A 426 14.23 7.97 17.54
C ARG A 426 13.01 7.65 16.69
N ALA A 427 12.53 8.57 15.86
CA ALA A 427 11.34 8.30 15.03
C ALA A 427 11.51 7.13 14.03
N PRO A 428 12.70 6.89 13.42
CA PRO A 428 12.90 5.71 12.58
C PRO A 428 12.59 4.37 13.28
N GLY A 429 12.86 4.28 14.58
CA GLY A 429 12.57 3.12 15.42
C GLY A 429 11.11 2.99 15.87
N LEU A 430 10.23 3.92 15.45
CA LEU A 430 8.82 3.98 15.83
C LEU A 430 7.95 3.83 14.58
N PRO A 431 7.46 2.60 14.26
CA PRO A 431 6.68 2.34 13.04
C PRO A 431 5.45 3.23 12.85
N LEU A 432 4.86 3.74 13.94
CA LEU A 432 3.72 4.65 13.89
C LEU A 432 4.10 6.00 13.26
N LEU A 433 5.30 6.51 13.53
CA LEU A 433 5.74 7.85 13.10
C LEU A 433 6.33 7.86 11.68
N THR A 434 6.68 6.70 11.13
CA THR A 434 7.27 6.54 9.80
C THR A 434 6.29 6.03 8.74
N ARG A 435 4.98 6.06 9.04
CA ARG A 435 3.92 5.65 8.11
C ARG A 435 3.26 6.86 7.48
N ARG A 436 3.28 6.93 6.16
CA ARG A 436 2.45 7.86 5.38
C ARG A 436 1.22 7.16 4.80
N MET A 437 0.14 7.91 4.71
CA MET A 437 -1.11 7.43 4.17
C MET A 437 -1.12 7.53 2.65
N VAL A 438 -1.48 6.46 1.96
CA VAL A 438 -1.70 6.45 0.52
C VAL A 438 -3.17 6.13 0.27
N SER A 439 -3.94 7.14 -0.16
CA SER A 439 -5.36 7.01 -0.46
C SER A 439 -5.64 7.59 -1.86
N ARG A 440 -5.88 6.72 -2.84
CA ARG A 440 -6.24 7.11 -4.21
C ARG A 440 -7.71 6.83 -4.47
N GLY A 441 -8.57 7.86 -4.36
CA GLY A 441 -9.98 7.88 -4.79
C GLY A 441 -10.80 6.61 -4.51
N HIS A 442 -10.81 5.70 -5.48
CA HIS A 442 -11.59 4.45 -5.48
C HIS A 442 -10.90 3.24 -4.82
N ARG A 443 -9.61 3.35 -4.49
CA ARG A 443 -8.82 2.27 -3.87
C ARG A 443 -8.94 2.31 -2.34
N ARG A 444 -8.70 1.15 -1.72
CA ARG A 444 -8.57 1.06 -0.27
C ARG A 444 -7.35 1.86 0.18
N PRO A 445 -7.45 2.63 1.29
CA PRO A 445 -6.29 3.27 1.89
C PRO A 445 -5.20 2.25 2.24
N ARG A 446 -3.95 2.65 2.08
CA ARG A 446 -2.76 1.85 2.39
C ARG A 446 -1.79 2.66 3.23
N TRP A 447 -0.95 1.96 3.98
CA TRP A 447 0.23 2.52 4.61
C TRP A 447 1.42 2.34 3.69
N ARG A 448 2.29 3.34 3.62
CA ARG A 448 3.62 3.24 3.04
C ARG A 448 4.63 3.69 4.08
N HIS A 449 5.68 2.92 4.28
CA HIS A 449 6.77 3.32 5.16
C HIS A 449 7.64 4.37 4.48
N VAL A 450 8.14 5.33 5.25
CA VAL A 450 9.04 6.40 4.81
C VAL A 450 10.40 6.15 5.44
N GLU A 451 11.43 5.98 4.62
CA GLU A 451 12.79 5.63 5.09
C GLU A 451 13.51 6.80 5.77
N ALA A 452 13.26 8.03 5.31
CA ALA A 452 13.85 9.24 5.86
C ALA A 452 12.76 10.27 6.18
N LEU A 453 12.68 10.66 7.45
CA LEU A 453 11.85 11.75 7.93
C LEU A 453 12.65 13.05 7.86
N ASP A 454 12.06 14.12 7.32
CA ASP A 454 12.59 15.46 7.50
C ASP A 454 12.05 16.06 8.81
N PRO A 455 12.88 16.24 9.86
CA PRO A 455 12.42 16.79 11.13
C PRO A 455 11.82 18.20 11.01
N ALA A 456 12.22 18.98 10.00
CA ALA A 456 11.73 20.34 9.79
C ALA A 456 10.25 20.38 9.38
N GLU A 457 9.72 19.32 8.75
CA GLU A 457 8.31 19.23 8.40
C GLU A 457 7.41 18.96 9.62
N HIS A 458 7.95 18.27 10.63
CA HIS A 458 7.21 17.80 11.79
C HIS A 458 7.36 18.68 13.03
N VAL A 459 8.47 19.39 13.19
CA VAL A 459 8.77 20.16 14.40
C VAL A 459 8.79 21.65 14.13
N ARG A 460 7.91 22.39 14.81
CA ARG A 460 7.88 23.85 14.83
C ARG A 460 8.04 24.35 16.26
N CYS A 461 8.67 25.51 16.42
CA CYS A 461 8.80 26.19 17.71
C CYS A 461 8.48 27.66 17.55
N ARG A 462 7.69 28.22 18.45
CA ARG A 462 7.27 29.61 18.46
C ARG A 462 7.52 30.22 19.83
N GLU A 463 8.22 31.35 19.83
CA GLU A 463 8.39 32.19 21.00
C GLU A 463 7.22 33.18 21.12
N LEU A 464 6.67 33.30 22.33
CA LEU A 464 5.57 34.19 22.68
C LEU A 464 6.15 35.36 23.48
N HIS A 465 5.79 36.58 23.08
CA HIS A 465 6.43 37.80 23.61
C HIS A 465 5.52 38.52 24.61
N SER A 466 4.20 38.46 24.41
CA SER A 466 3.25 39.24 25.22
C SER A 466 2.88 38.56 26.52
N GLY A 467 3.05 37.23 26.62
CA GLY A 467 2.64 36.42 27.78
C GLY A 467 1.13 36.45 28.06
N THR A 468 0.34 37.12 27.21
CA THR A 468 -1.09 37.32 27.45
C THR A 468 -1.85 35.99 27.25
N PRO A 469 -2.86 35.68 28.07
CA PRO A 469 -3.70 34.49 27.88
C PRO A 469 -4.28 34.37 26.47
N ARG A 470 -4.53 35.51 25.81
CA ARG A 470 -5.03 35.59 24.44
C ARG A 470 -4.05 35.02 23.41
N GLU A 471 -2.76 35.35 23.50
CA GLU A 471 -1.74 34.88 22.55
C GLU A 471 -1.54 33.35 22.63
N TRP A 472 -1.55 32.81 23.86
CA TRP A 472 -1.51 31.37 24.11
C TRP A 472 -2.73 30.66 23.52
N HIS A 473 -3.93 31.19 23.78
CA HIS A 473 -5.18 30.62 23.25
C HIS A 473 -5.21 30.63 21.73
N GLN A 474 -4.85 31.76 21.09
CA GLN A 474 -4.79 31.88 19.64
C GLN A 474 -3.80 30.90 19.01
N SER A 475 -2.62 30.73 19.60
CA SER A 475 -1.58 29.82 19.09
C SER A 475 -2.03 28.35 19.15
N ARG A 476 -2.64 27.92 20.28
CA ARG A 476 -3.21 26.57 20.40
C ARG A 476 -4.36 26.36 19.42
N HIS A 477 -5.28 27.33 19.34
CA HIS A 477 -6.42 27.27 18.46
C HIS A 477 -6.02 27.18 16.98
N ALA A 478 -5.03 27.96 16.53
CA ALA A 478 -4.51 27.89 15.17
C ALA A 478 -3.90 26.52 14.84
N PHE A 479 -3.15 25.94 15.78
CA PHE A 479 -2.51 24.64 15.60
C PHE A 479 -3.51 23.50 15.44
N PHE A 480 -4.50 23.41 16.34
CA PHE A 480 -5.54 22.36 16.31
C PHE A 480 -6.68 22.65 15.32
N GLY A 481 -6.92 23.91 14.95
CA GLY A 481 -7.91 24.29 13.94
C GLY A 481 -7.49 23.92 12.51
N THR A 482 -6.18 23.76 12.27
CA THR A 482 -5.65 23.34 10.97
C THR A 482 -5.54 21.81 10.91
N PRO A 483 -6.13 21.13 9.91
CA PRO A 483 -5.96 19.70 9.71
C PRO A 483 -4.49 19.29 9.62
N VAL A 484 -4.14 18.14 10.20
CA VAL A 484 -2.80 17.56 10.05
C VAL A 484 -2.48 17.27 8.58
N ARG A 485 -1.24 17.54 8.18
CA ARG A 485 -0.72 17.25 6.82
C ARG A 485 -0.81 15.76 6.50
N ALA A 486 -1.24 15.41 5.29
CA ALA A 486 -1.47 14.03 4.85
C ALA A 486 -0.61 13.60 3.65
N ASP A 487 0.24 14.50 3.15
CA ASP A 487 1.23 14.26 2.10
C ASP A 487 2.48 13.51 2.59
N GLY A 488 2.78 13.63 3.89
CA GLY A 488 3.79 12.85 4.61
C GLY A 488 3.21 11.97 5.73
N PRO A 489 4.06 11.52 6.67
CA PRO A 489 3.61 10.90 7.91
C PRO A 489 2.72 11.88 8.71
N PRO A 490 1.46 11.55 8.99
CA PRO A 490 0.48 12.57 9.37
C PRO A 490 0.50 12.87 10.86
N TRP A 491 1.56 13.50 11.34
CA TRP A 491 1.74 14.00 12.71
C TRP A 491 2.62 15.26 12.76
N GLU A 492 2.36 16.14 13.72
CA GLU A 492 3.02 17.44 13.87
C GLU A 492 3.23 17.78 15.36
N LEU A 493 4.32 18.48 15.65
CA LEU A 493 4.69 19.03 16.95
C LEU A 493 4.88 20.54 16.86
N LEU A 494 4.32 21.27 17.83
CA LEU A 494 4.54 22.70 18.01
C LEU A 494 4.93 23.00 19.46
N LEU A 495 6.13 23.49 19.67
CA LEU A 495 6.54 24.05 20.96
C LEU A 495 6.14 25.52 21.05
N LEU A 496 5.46 25.89 22.13
CA LEU A 496 5.20 27.26 22.54
C LEU A 496 6.01 27.57 23.80
N ARG A 497 6.75 28.67 23.79
CA ARG A 497 7.53 29.12 24.95
C ARG A 497 7.40 30.62 25.13
N ASP A 498 7.27 31.06 26.38
CA ASP A 498 7.40 32.46 26.78
C ASP A 498 8.75 32.65 27.47
N ALA A 499 9.62 33.47 26.90
CA ALA A 499 10.97 33.68 27.42
C ALA A 499 11.00 34.38 28.79
N ARG A 500 9.98 35.18 29.14
CA ARG A 500 9.93 35.93 30.41
C ARG A 500 9.44 35.10 31.57
N THR A 501 8.40 34.30 31.33
CA THR A 501 7.82 33.42 32.38
C THR A 501 8.44 32.03 32.40
N ASN A 502 9.25 31.71 31.38
CA ASN A 502 9.81 30.38 31.11
C ASN A 502 8.75 29.27 30.97
N ARG A 503 7.48 29.66 30.82
CA ARG A 503 6.37 28.74 30.60
C ARG A 503 6.54 28.07 29.24
N THR A 504 6.45 26.74 29.23
CA THR A 504 6.64 25.93 28.02
C THR A 504 5.49 24.94 27.84
N GLU A 505 4.96 24.86 26.62
CA GLU A 505 3.97 23.86 26.24
C GLU A 505 4.37 23.20 24.91
N LEU A 506 4.23 21.88 24.85
CA LEU A 506 4.41 21.12 23.63
C LEU A 506 3.05 20.64 23.15
N LEU A 507 2.66 21.06 21.96
CA LEU A 507 1.40 20.68 21.32
C LEU A 507 1.71 19.58 20.31
N ALA A 508 0.94 18.49 20.36
CA ALA A 508 1.07 17.38 19.43
C ALA A 508 -0.28 17.12 18.75
N LYS A 509 -0.26 16.85 17.45
CA LYS A 509 -1.44 16.33 16.73
C LYS A 509 -1.02 15.25 15.75
N ALA A 510 -1.89 14.27 15.54
CA ALA A 510 -1.69 13.16 14.63
C ALA A 510 -3.02 12.72 14.02
N HIS A 511 -2.99 12.19 12.79
CA HIS A 511 -4.20 11.64 12.18
C HIS A 511 -4.62 10.36 12.90
N HIS A 512 -5.92 10.22 13.21
CA HIS A 512 -6.44 9.12 14.05
C HIS A 512 -6.27 7.73 13.42
N ALA A 513 -6.03 7.66 12.11
CA ALA A 513 -5.67 6.42 11.42
C ALA A 513 -4.33 5.82 11.91
N LEU A 514 -3.37 6.64 12.39
CA LEU A 514 -2.07 6.14 12.87
C LEU A 514 -2.20 5.24 14.10
N GLY A 515 -3.17 5.53 14.96
CA GLY A 515 -3.50 4.68 16.09
C GLY A 515 -4.54 5.29 17.00
N ASP A 516 -4.95 4.51 17.99
CA ASP A 516 -5.77 5.01 19.09
C ASP A 516 -4.97 5.95 20.01
N GLY A 517 -5.66 6.63 20.93
CA GLY A 517 -5.04 7.60 21.83
C GLY A 517 -3.93 7.00 22.70
N VAL A 518 -3.97 5.70 23.02
CA VAL A 518 -2.92 5.03 23.80
C VAL A 518 -1.68 4.79 22.96
N ALA A 519 -1.84 4.30 21.72
CA ALA A 519 -0.74 4.07 20.79
C ALA A 519 -0.01 5.38 20.42
N ILE A 520 -0.77 6.44 20.12
CA ILE A 520 -0.20 7.76 19.83
C ILE A 520 0.54 8.30 21.06
N THR A 521 -0.06 8.22 22.25
CA THR A 521 0.59 8.67 23.49
C THR A 521 1.87 7.89 23.77
N SER A 522 1.85 6.56 23.60
CA SER A 522 3.04 5.72 23.79
C SER A 522 4.17 6.09 22.82
N ALA A 523 3.84 6.25 21.53
CA ALA A 523 4.82 6.65 20.52
C ALA A 523 5.42 8.04 20.81
N LEU A 524 4.59 9.00 21.23
CA LEU A 524 5.05 10.33 21.63
C LEU A 524 5.94 10.29 22.87
N LEU A 525 5.63 9.47 23.87
CA LEU A 525 6.48 9.32 25.04
C LEU A 525 7.85 8.73 24.65
N ARG A 526 7.88 7.64 23.88
CA ARG A 526 9.15 7.05 23.42
C ARG A 526 9.98 8.01 22.57
N LEU A 527 9.32 8.86 21.80
CA LEU A 527 9.98 9.91 21.03
C LEU A 527 10.59 10.98 21.95
N LEU A 528 9.80 11.50 22.90
CA LEU A 528 10.08 12.78 23.56
C LEU A 528 10.78 12.66 24.91
N THR A 529 10.66 11.53 25.61
CA THR A 529 11.05 11.47 27.03
C THR A 529 12.54 11.23 27.21
N ASP A 530 13.14 11.86 28.23
CA ASP A 530 14.57 11.73 28.53
C ASP A 530 14.90 10.33 29.06
N ASP A 531 14.01 9.77 29.88
CA ASP A 531 14.15 8.40 30.38
C ASP A 531 14.02 7.40 29.22
N GLU A 532 15.02 6.54 29.05
CA GLU A 532 14.91 5.35 28.21
C GLU A 532 13.78 4.46 28.75
N THR A 533 12.58 4.64 28.24
CA THR A 533 11.46 3.76 28.51
C THR A 533 11.69 2.46 27.76
N ARG A 534 12.46 1.56 28.36
CA ARG A 534 12.58 0.16 27.92
C ARG A 534 11.20 -0.49 28.02
N ALA A 535 10.62 -0.86 26.88
CA ALA A 535 9.47 -1.76 26.87
C ALA A 535 9.94 -3.16 27.29
N PRO A 536 9.13 -3.93 28.03
CA PRO A 536 9.41 -5.36 28.21
C PRO A 536 9.47 -6.04 26.83
N GLU A 537 10.54 -6.79 26.56
CA GLU A 537 10.60 -7.71 25.42
C GLU A 537 9.46 -8.72 25.54
N GLN A 538 8.68 -8.88 24.47
CA GLN A 538 7.65 -9.92 24.37
C GLN A 538 7.80 -10.74 23.08
N PRO A 539 7.38 -12.02 23.12
CA PRO A 539 7.76 -13.00 22.12
C PRO A 539 7.13 -12.73 20.76
N ALA A 540 7.85 -13.09 19.70
CA ALA A 540 7.54 -12.85 18.29
C ALA A 540 6.36 -13.68 17.73
N ASP A 541 5.44 -14.17 18.56
CA ASP A 541 4.34 -15.01 18.08
C ASP A 541 3.11 -14.17 17.75
N ARG A 542 2.94 -13.88 16.46
CA ARG A 542 1.86 -13.04 15.91
C ARG A 542 0.59 -13.88 15.77
N PRO A 543 -0.50 -13.64 16.54
CA PRO A 543 -1.76 -14.28 16.25
C PRO A 543 -2.31 -13.74 14.91
N ARG A 544 -2.55 -14.64 13.96
CA ARG A 544 -3.26 -14.31 12.72
C ARG A 544 -4.66 -13.77 13.06
N ALA A 545 -5.00 -12.59 12.55
CA ALA A 545 -6.35 -12.05 12.65
C ALA A 545 -7.37 -13.08 12.12
N ARG A 546 -8.19 -13.65 13.02
CA ARG A 546 -9.28 -14.56 12.67
C ARG A 546 -10.37 -13.76 11.95
N ARG A 547 -10.88 -14.28 10.82
CA ARG A 547 -12.08 -13.71 10.19
C ARG A 547 -13.25 -13.81 11.18
N PRO A 548 -14.04 -12.74 11.35
CA PRO A 548 -15.22 -12.80 12.22
C PRO A 548 -16.19 -13.86 11.67
N ARG A 549 -16.77 -14.68 12.56
CA ARG A 549 -17.78 -15.67 12.20
C ARG A 549 -19.05 -14.94 11.73
N ALA A 550 -19.69 -15.43 10.65
CA ALA A 550 -20.87 -14.79 10.06
C ALA A 550 -22.01 -14.51 11.06
N GLY A 551 -22.23 -15.40 12.04
CA GLY A 551 -23.24 -15.22 13.09
C GLY A 551 -22.96 -14.10 14.10
N VAL A 552 -21.71 -13.65 14.25
CA VAL A 552 -21.35 -12.47 15.05
C VAL A 552 -21.62 -11.20 14.26
N LEU A 553 -21.47 -11.25 12.93
CA LEU A 553 -21.75 -10.14 12.02
C LEU A 553 -23.23 -9.77 12.00
N LEU A 554 -24.10 -10.79 11.83
CA LEU A 554 -25.56 -10.61 11.78
C LEU A 554 -26.09 -10.08 13.11
N ARG A 555 -25.62 -10.62 14.24
CA ARG A 555 -25.94 -10.10 15.58
C ARG A 555 -25.45 -8.66 15.78
N GLY A 556 -24.25 -8.33 15.30
CA GLY A 556 -23.72 -6.96 15.41
C GLY A 556 -24.54 -5.93 14.62
N LEU A 557 -24.95 -6.28 13.40
CA LEU A 557 -25.83 -5.42 12.58
C LEU A 557 -27.24 -5.30 13.18
N ALA A 558 -27.82 -6.42 13.67
CA ALA A 558 -29.11 -6.40 14.36
C ALA A 558 -29.05 -5.56 15.64
N HIS A 559 -27.96 -5.63 16.39
CA HIS A 559 -27.78 -4.86 17.61
C HIS A 559 -27.70 -3.34 17.32
N LEU A 560 -26.93 -2.91 16.30
CA LEU A 560 -26.90 -1.52 15.86
C LEU A 560 -28.26 -1.03 15.37
N ALA A 561 -29.02 -1.88 14.67
CA ALA A 561 -30.39 -1.56 14.26
C ALA A 561 -31.33 -1.41 15.48
N SER A 562 -31.16 -2.23 16.51
CA SER A 562 -31.98 -2.19 17.73
C SER A 562 -31.59 -1.09 18.73
N ALA A 563 -30.36 -0.54 18.65
CA ALA A 563 -29.87 0.48 19.58
C ALA A 563 -30.61 1.84 19.43
N GLY A 564 -31.31 2.06 18.30
CA GLY A 564 -32.13 3.25 18.05
C GLY A 564 -31.32 4.53 17.78
N PHE A 565 -32.03 5.60 17.43
CA PHE A 565 -31.42 6.92 17.19
C PHE A 565 -31.20 7.69 18.50
N ALA A 566 -30.16 8.52 18.53
CA ALA A 566 -29.97 9.49 19.61
C ALA A 566 -31.05 10.57 19.55
N PRO A 567 -31.62 10.99 20.69
CA PRO A 567 -32.47 12.17 20.76
C PRO A 567 -31.72 13.42 20.26
N SER A 568 -32.43 14.40 19.72
CA SER A 568 -31.82 15.71 19.43
C SER A 568 -31.53 16.44 20.73
N THR A 569 -30.41 17.15 20.76
CA THR A 569 -29.78 17.68 21.96
C THR A 569 -29.55 19.18 21.93
N GLY A 570 -29.98 19.90 20.88
CA GLY A 570 -29.82 21.36 20.78
C GLY A 570 -28.35 21.83 20.67
N ILE A 571 -27.40 20.88 20.66
CA ILE A 571 -25.97 21.06 20.40
C ILE A 571 -25.50 20.17 19.24
N ASP A 572 -26.45 19.61 18.48
CA ASP A 572 -26.24 18.79 17.30
C ASP A 572 -26.80 19.49 16.05
N GLY A 573 -26.16 19.32 14.90
CA GLY A 573 -26.54 20.09 13.71
C GLY A 573 -25.65 19.84 12.51
N ARG A 574 -25.54 20.82 11.59
CA ARG A 574 -24.61 20.71 10.45
C ARG A 574 -23.24 21.23 10.89
N SER A 575 -22.24 20.36 10.88
CA SER A 575 -20.88 20.76 11.26
C SER A 575 -20.25 21.73 10.27
N THR A 576 -19.42 22.63 10.79
CA THR A 576 -18.53 23.51 10.02
C THR A 576 -17.07 23.11 10.21
N ALA A 577 -16.12 23.76 9.53
CA ALA A 577 -14.70 23.57 9.81
C ALA A 577 -14.23 24.28 11.10
N GLY A 578 -15.03 25.22 11.63
CA GLY A 578 -14.68 25.98 12.83
C GLY A 578 -14.69 25.11 14.09
N ARG A 579 -13.65 25.23 14.92
CA ARG A 579 -13.52 24.51 16.19
C ARG A 579 -13.17 25.48 17.29
N ALA A 580 -13.75 25.32 18.48
CA ALA A 580 -13.25 25.97 19.69
C ALA A 580 -12.68 24.92 20.64
N PHE A 581 -11.68 25.33 21.41
CA PHE A 581 -10.92 24.46 22.30
C PHE A 581 -10.78 25.12 23.68
N ALA A 582 -10.92 24.33 24.73
CA ALA A 582 -10.69 24.78 26.09
C ALA A 582 -10.10 23.67 26.95
N TRP A 583 -9.42 24.07 28.02
CA TRP A 583 -8.67 23.16 28.89
C TRP A 583 -8.81 23.57 30.34
N ARG A 584 -9.06 22.59 31.21
CA ARG A 584 -9.11 22.74 32.67
C ARG A 584 -8.46 21.54 33.33
N GLU A 585 -7.96 21.69 34.54
CA GLU A 585 -7.38 20.58 35.30
C GLU A 585 -7.97 20.54 36.70
N VAL A 586 -8.06 19.33 37.24
CA VAL A 586 -8.43 19.08 38.64
C VAL A 586 -7.36 18.21 39.29
N PRO A 587 -7.18 18.25 40.62
CA PRO A 587 -6.25 17.36 41.29
C PRO A 587 -6.62 15.89 41.07
N ALA A 588 -5.69 15.09 40.56
CA ALA A 588 -5.93 13.68 40.31
C ALA A 588 -6.17 12.89 41.61
N ALA A 589 -5.66 13.38 42.75
CA ALA A 589 -5.93 12.83 44.07
C ALA A 589 -7.42 12.93 44.44
N ASP A 590 -8.05 14.06 44.15
CA ASP A 590 -9.45 14.32 44.47
C ASP A 590 -10.38 13.45 43.63
N VAL A 591 -10.08 13.30 42.33
CA VAL A 591 -10.81 12.36 41.45
C VAL A 591 -10.80 10.95 42.04
N ARG A 592 -9.65 10.49 42.56
CA ARG A 592 -9.52 9.18 43.21
C ARG A 592 -10.23 9.12 44.56
N ALA A 593 -10.18 10.19 45.34
CA ALA A 593 -10.88 10.27 46.63
C ALA A 593 -12.40 10.15 46.43
N ARG A 594 -12.95 10.90 45.48
CA ARG A 594 -14.38 10.87 45.10
C ARG A 594 -14.79 9.50 44.56
N ALA A 595 -13.98 8.90 43.69
CA ALA A 595 -14.24 7.55 43.18
C ALA A 595 -14.33 6.52 44.32
N ARG A 596 -13.41 6.58 45.29
CA ARG A 596 -13.43 5.72 46.48
C ARG A 596 -14.65 5.98 47.37
N ALA A 597 -14.98 7.25 47.61
CA ALA A 597 -16.09 7.63 48.47
C ALA A 597 -17.46 7.20 47.91
N HIS A 598 -17.59 7.13 46.58
CA HIS A 598 -18.78 6.61 45.90
C HIS A 598 -18.70 5.11 45.53
N GLY A 599 -17.65 4.40 45.94
CA GLY A 599 -17.50 2.96 45.64
C GLY A 599 -17.44 2.63 44.14
N THR A 600 -16.92 3.54 43.30
CA THR A 600 -16.97 3.44 41.84
C THR A 600 -15.61 3.72 41.20
N SER A 601 -15.53 3.62 39.87
CA SER A 601 -14.30 3.93 39.12
C SER A 601 -14.13 5.43 38.89
N THR A 602 -12.89 5.88 38.71
CA THR A 602 -12.58 7.26 38.33
C THR A 602 -13.25 7.67 37.02
N THR A 603 -13.40 6.73 36.08
CA THR A 603 -14.12 6.97 34.82
C THR A 603 -15.58 7.30 35.06
N ALA A 604 -16.26 6.59 35.98
CA ALA A 604 -17.67 6.84 36.28
C ALA A 604 -17.87 8.23 36.90
N VAL A 605 -16.99 8.63 37.84
CA VAL A 605 -17.00 9.98 38.42
C VAL A 605 -16.80 11.05 37.36
N LEU A 606 -15.80 10.90 36.49
CA LEU A 606 -15.53 11.86 35.42
C LEU A 606 -16.68 11.94 34.40
N LEU A 607 -17.32 10.82 34.07
CA LEU A 607 -18.52 10.82 33.23
C LEU A 607 -19.72 11.49 33.92
N ALA A 608 -19.87 11.36 35.24
CA ALA A 608 -20.89 12.04 36.02
C ALA A 608 -20.68 13.57 36.05
N VAL A 609 -19.42 14.02 36.17
CA VAL A 609 -19.06 15.44 36.03
C VAL A 609 -19.50 15.98 34.66
N VAL A 610 -19.22 15.24 33.58
CA VAL A 610 -19.65 15.63 32.23
C VAL A 610 -21.17 15.62 32.11
N ALA A 611 -21.86 14.66 32.73
CA ALA A 611 -23.31 14.58 32.75
C ALA A 611 -23.95 15.78 33.47
N GLU A 612 -23.38 16.21 34.60
CA GLU A 612 -23.81 17.42 35.34
C GLU A 612 -23.55 18.70 34.54
N ALA A 613 -22.38 18.84 33.93
CA ALA A 613 -22.08 19.99 33.07
C ALA A 613 -23.01 20.06 31.84
N LEU A 614 -23.36 18.90 31.26
CA LEU A 614 -24.35 18.79 30.19
C LEU A 614 -25.77 19.13 30.66
N HIS A 615 -26.14 18.70 31.88
CA HIS A 615 -27.40 19.10 32.49
C HIS A 615 -27.51 20.61 32.53
N HIS A 616 -26.57 21.31 33.18
CA HIS A 616 -26.59 22.78 33.26
C HIS A 616 -26.58 23.46 31.88
N LEU A 617 -25.74 23.00 30.95
CA LEU A 617 -25.71 23.57 29.58
C LEU A 617 -27.07 23.47 28.87
N LEU A 618 -27.74 22.31 28.99
CA LEU A 618 -28.99 22.05 28.27
C LEU A 618 -30.20 22.62 29.00
N ASP A 619 -30.11 22.78 30.32
CA ASP A 619 -31.10 23.43 31.15
C ASP A 619 -31.17 24.91 30.80
N ASP A 620 -30.01 25.59 30.76
CA ASP A 620 -29.87 26.99 30.32
C ASP A 620 -30.47 27.24 28.93
N ARG A 621 -30.38 26.26 28.02
CA ARG A 621 -30.78 26.40 26.60
C ARG A 621 -32.22 25.99 26.31
N THR A 622 -32.65 24.87 26.88
CA THR A 622 -33.90 24.19 26.46
C THR A 622 -34.75 23.72 27.64
N GLY A 623 -34.26 23.87 28.87
CA GLY A 623 -34.80 23.21 30.05
C GLY A 623 -34.54 21.70 30.04
N THR A 624 -34.24 21.12 31.19
CA THR A 624 -34.10 19.67 31.36
C THR A 624 -35.20 19.13 32.26
N THR A 625 -35.67 17.92 31.96
CA THR A 625 -36.71 17.24 32.75
C THR A 625 -36.13 16.05 33.51
N PRO A 626 -36.71 15.67 34.66
CA PRO A 626 -36.33 14.44 35.34
C PRO A 626 -36.35 13.25 34.39
N GLY A 627 -35.29 12.42 34.43
CA GLY A 627 -35.16 11.25 33.55
C GLY A 627 -34.70 11.54 32.12
N ARG A 628 -34.46 12.81 31.73
CA ARG A 628 -33.87 13.16 30.43
C ARG A 628 -32.50 12.49 30.26
N ARG A 629 -32.27 11.93 29.05
CA ARG A 629 -31.05 11.19 28.70
C ARG A 629 -30.28 11.88 27.59
N PHE A 630 -28.96 11.74 27.61
CA PHE A 630 -28.06 12.21 26.57
C PHE A 630 -27.14 11.09 26.12
N ARG A 631 -27.21 10.71 24.84
CA ARG A 631 -26.43 9.59 24.31
C ARG A 631 -25.00 10.02 23.98
N ILE A 632 -24.02 9.35 24.57
CA ILE A 632 -22.59 9.59 24.34
C ILE A 632 -21.91 8.36 23.73
N MET A 633 -20.86 8.62 22.97
CA MET A 633 -19.92 7.61 22.50
C MET A 633 -18.67 7.63 23.40
N VAL A 634 -18.33 6.49 24.01
CA VAL A 634 -17.15 6.34 24.88
C VAL A 634 -16.16 5.34 24.30
N PRO A 635 -15.08 5.81 23.65
CA PRO A 635 -14.01 4.96 23.15
C PRO A 635 -13.16 4.41 24.31
N ARG A 636 -12.96 3.09 24.37
CA ARG A 636 -12.04 2.41 25.30
C ARG A 636 -11.02 1.56 24.54
N THR A 637 -9.77 1.56 24.99
CA THR A 637 -8.74 0.68 24.42
C THR A 637 -9.01 -0.79 24.76
N ALA A 638 -8.87 -1.68 23.79
CA ALA A 638 -9.05 -3.13 23.94
C ALA A 638 -7.72 -3.89 24.11
N ARG A 639 -6.58 -3.19 24.05
CA ARG A 639 -5.23 -3.77 24.00
C ARG A 639 -4.91 -4.71 25.16
N LEU A 640 -5.28 -4.32 26.39
CA LEU A 640 -5.05 -5.11 27.61
C LEU A 640 -5.81 -6.45 27.64
N ARG A 641 -6.93 -6.54 26.90
CA ARG A 641 -7.77 -7.75 26.84
C ARG A 641 -7.43 -8.64 25.65
N ASP A 642 -7.03 -8.05 24.53
CA ASP A 642 -6.76 -8.76 23.28
C ASP A 642 -5.29 -9.25 23.18
N GLY A 643 -4.47 -9.08 24.23
CA GLY A 643 -3.06 -9.51 24.25
C GLY A 643 -2.16 -8.74 23.28
N VAL A 644 -2.58 -7.55 22.85
CA VAL A 644 -1.87 -6.70 21.88
C VAL A 644 -0.91 -5.78 22.61
N GLY A 645 0.36 -5.82 22.22
CA GLY A 645 1.41 -4.97 22.78
C GLY A 645 1.11 -3.47 22.61
N VAL A 646 1.59 -2.65 23.57
CA VAL A 646 1.44 -1.18 23.54
C VAL A 646 2.13 -0.57 22.31
N ASP A 647 3.11 -1.28 21.75
CA ASP A 647 3.89 -0.85 20.59
C ASP A 647 3.26 -1.22 19.23
N GLU A 648 2.15 -1.97 19.22
CA GLU A 648 1.51 -2.34 17.95
C GLU A 648 0.74 -1.14 17.35
N PRO A 649 1.10 -0.66 16.16
CA PRO A 649 0.46 0.51 15.55
C PRO A 649 -0.97 0.23 15.07
N GLY A 650 -1.79 1.28 14.98
CA GLY A 650 -3.19 1.19 14.53
C GLY A 650 -4.23 1.30 15.66
N ASN A 651 -5.51 1.27 15.30
CA ASN A 651 -6.63 1.47 16.22
C ASN A 651 -7.12 0.17 16.84
N HIS A 652 -7.01 0.06 18.17
CA HIS A 652 -7.53 -1.05 18.96
C HIS A 652 -8.55 -0.56 19.97
N THR A 653 -9.59 0.08 19.46
CA THR A 653 -10.63 0.73 20.27
C THR A 653 -11.94 -0.06 20.16
N ARG A 654 -12.57 -0.29 21.31
CA ARG A 654 -13.98 -0.69 21.39
C ARG A 654 -14.79 0.52 21.84
N THR A 655 -15.98 0.66 21.26
CA THR A 655 -16.85 1.79 21.51
C THR A 655 -18.01 1.35 22.39
N LEU A 656 -18.21 2.05 23.52
CA LEU A 656 -19.41 1.94 24.33
C LEU A 656 -20.37 3.08 23.96
N VAL A 657 -21.67 2.79 23.92
CA VAL A 657 -22.71 3.81 23.78
C VAL A 657 -23.47 3.86 25.09
N ILE A 658 -23.45 5.03 25.74
CA ILE A 658 -24.02 5.20 27.09
C ILE A 658 -25.03 6.35 27.03
N ASP A 659 -26.20 6.16 27.62
CA ASP A 659 -27.19 7.22 27.80
C ASP A 659 -26.99 7.88 29.17
N LEU A 660 -26.29 9.02 29.21
CA LEU A 660 -26.06 9.76 30.46
C LEU A 660 -27.36 10.36 31.01
N PRO A 661 -27.59 10.34 32.33
CA PRO A 661 -28.67 11.09 32.96
C PRO A 661 -28.33 12.59 32.98
N ILE A 662 -29.15 13.43 32.36
CA ILE A 662 -28.96 14.90 32.27
C ILE A 662 -30.17 15.70 32.80
N GLY A 663 -31.10 15.04 33.50
CA GLY A 663 -32.17 15.72 34.23
C GLY A 663 -31.70 16.26 35.59
N PRO A 664 -32.51 17.11 36.24
CA PRO A 664 -32.24 17.60 37.60
C PRO A 664 -32.24 16.43 38.60
N MET A 665 -31.15 16.30 39.37
CA MET A 665 -30.96 15.32 40.45
C MET A 665 -29.78 15.70 41.33
N HIS A 666 -29.64 15.05 42.49
CA HIS A 666 -28.48 15.29 43.36
C HIS A 666 -27.18 14.74 42.72
N PRO A 667 -26.03 15.46 42.78
CA PRO A 667 -24.79 15.03 42.12
C PRO A 667 -24.32 13.63 42.52
N ALA A 668 -24.43 13.26 43.79
CA ALA A 668 -24.10 11.91 44.27
C ALA A 668 -24.98 10.81 43.63
N GLN A 669 -26.26 11.08 43.41
CA GLN A 669 -27.16 10.14 42.72
C GLN A 669 -26.74 9.99 41.25
N ARG A 670 -26.30 11.09 40.61
CA ARG A 670 -25.81 11.07 39.23
C ARG A 670 -24.59 10.15 39.07
N VAL A 671 -23.67 10.13 40.05
CA VAL A 671 -22.50 9.25 40.03
C VAL A 671 -22.89 7.78 40.04
N THR A 672 -23.76 7.38 40.97
CA THR A 672 -24.25 5.99 41.07
C THR A 672 -24.93 5.56 39.77
N GLU A 673 -25.81 6.41 39.27
CA GLU A 673 -26.62 6.14 38.09
C GLU A 673 -25.77 6.06 36.79
N VAL A 674 -24.70 6.86 36.69
CA VAL A 674 -23.71 6.74 35.61
C VAL A 674 -22.90 5.45 35.74
N ALA A 675 -22.47 5.09 36.95
CA ALA A 675 -21.71 3.88 37.21
C ALA A 675 -22.48 2.61 36.81
N GLU A 676 -23.77 2.53 37.19
CA GLU A 676 -24.63 1.41 36.81
C GLU A 676 -24.81 1.31 35.29
N ARG A 677 -25.05 2.43 34.60
CA ARG A 677 -25.20 2.42 33.13
C ARG A 677 -23.92 2.01 32.43
N MET A 678 -22.76 2.44 32.94
CA MET A 678 -21.47 2.04 32.40
C MET A 678 -21.23 0.54 32.60
N ALA A 679 -21.52 -0.01 33.79
CA ALA A 679 -21.42 -1.45 34.05
C ALA A 679 -22.30 -2.28 33.11
N ARG A 680 -23.58 -1.89 32.94
CA ARG A 680 -24.51 -2.54 31.99
C ARG A 680 -24.01 -2.49 30.54
N ALA A 681 -23.41 -1.38 30.13
CA ALA A 681 -22.86 -1.23 28.78
C ALA A 681 -21.60 -2.10 28.56
N GLU A 682 -20.83 -2.36 29.62
CA GLU A 682 -19.61 -3.18 29.58
C GLU A 682 -19.88 -4.68 29.60
N GLU A 683 -20.93 -5.12 30.29
CA GLU A 683 -21.37 -6.52 30.37
C GLU A 683 -22.14 -6.98 29.12
N GLY A 684 -22.71 -6.04 28.35
CA GLY A 684 -23.47 -6.33 27.14
C GLY A 684 -22.63 -6.74 25.91
N GLU A 685 -23.30 -7.27 24.88
CA GLU A 685 -22.66 -7.66 23.61
C GLU A 685 -22.18 -6.47 22.74
N GLN A 686 -22.48 -5.23 23.13
CA GLN A 686 -22.17 -3.99 22.40
C GLN A 686 -20.71 -3.91 21.88
N PRO A 687 -19.67 -4.15 22.68
CA PRO A 687 -18.28 -3.95 22.25
C PRO A 687 -17.85 -4.94 21.16
N ALA A 688 -18.36 -6.17 21.23
CA ALA A 688 -18.09 -7.22 20.24
C ALA A 688 -18.86 -6.96 18.94
N ALA A 689 -20.12 -6.52 19.05
CA ALA A 689 -20.96 -6.11 17.93
C ALA A 689 -20.34 -4.96 17.11
N ALA A 690 -19.89 -3.90 17.78
CA ALA A 690 -19.26 -2.75 17.11
C ALA A 690 -17.96 -3.15 16.37
N GLY A 691 -17.12 -3.99 16.99
CA GLY A 691 -15.91 -4.51 16.37
C GLY A 691 -16.19 -5.37 15.13
N ALA A 692 -17.24 -6.21 15.18
CA ALA A 692 -17.65 -7.04 14.05
C ALA A 692 -18.17 -6.20 12.87
N VAL A 693 -18.93 -5.14 13.14
CA VAL A 693 -19.43 -4.21 12.11
C VAL A 693 -18.27 -3.48 11.43
N LEU A 694 -17.31 -2.96 12.19
CA LEU A 694 -16.11 -2.33 11.62
C LEU A 694 -15.32 -3.31 10.73
N ALA A 695 -15.18 -4.57 11.15
CA ALA A 695 -14.54 -5.59 10.34
C ALA A 695 -15.32 -5.89 9.03
N ALA A 696 -16.65 -5.91 9.08
CA ALA A 696 -17.52 -6.06 7.90
C ALA A 696 -17.37 -4.89 6.92
N LEU A 697 -17.38 -3.65 7.44
CA LEU A 697 -17.19 -2.45 6.63
C LEU A 697 -15.85 -2.51 5.87
N GLY A 698 -14.82 -3.06 6.52
CA GLY A 698 -13.53 -3.35 5.89
C GLY A 698 -13.56 -4.38 4.75
N LEU A 699 -14.65 -5.11 4.52
CA LEU A 699 -14.83 -6.00 3.37
C LEU A 699 -15.42 -5.28 2.15
N LEU A 700 -16.02 -4.11 2.33
CA LEU A 700 -16.66 -3.36 1.26
C LEU A 700 -15.63 -2.72 0.30
N PRO A 701 -16.01 -2.46 -0.96
CA PRO A 701 -15.25 -1.57 -1.84
C PRO A 701 -15.09 -0.17 -1.22
N ALA A 702 -13.98 0.52 -1.48
CA ALA A 702 -13.65 1.78 -0.80
C ALA A 702 -14.71 2.89 -0.95
N PRO A 703 -15.37 3.09 -2.11
CA PRO A 703 -16.46 4.06 -2.22
C PRO A 703 -17.64 3.74 -1.31
N VAL A 704 -18.02 2.46 -1.20
CA VAL A 704 -19.13 1.98 -0.38
C VAL A 704 -18.76 2.05 1.10
N HIS A 705 -17.55 1.65 1.47
CA HIS A 705 -17.03 1.79 2.83
C HIS A 705 -17.07 3.26 3.27
N ARG A 706 -16.61 4.18 2.41
CA ARG A 706 -16.64 5.62 2.67
C ARG A 706 -18.04 6.16 2.90
N TRP A 707 -18.97 5.79 2.03
CA TRP A 707 -20.37 6.15 2.17
C TRP A 707 -20.92 5.64 3.51
N ALA A 708 -20.75 4.35 3.81
CA ALA A 708 -21.29 3.72 5.01
C ALA A 708 -20.75 4.36 6.30
N VAL A 709 -19.43 4.59 6.38
CA VAL A 709 -18.80 5.25 7.54
C VAL A 709 -19.40 6.62 7.82
N ARG A 710 -19.66 7.42 6.77
CA ARG A 710 -20.23 8.77 6.91
C ARG A 710 -21.69 8.77 7.35
N HIS A 711 -22.43 7.69 7.14
CA HIS A 711 -23.80 7.55 7.63
C HIS A 711 -23.86 7.09 9.08
N VAL A 712 -22.97 6.19 9.49
CA VAL A 712 -22.97 5.63 10.85
C VAL A 712 -22.23 6.49 11.87
N TYR A 713 -21.19 7.21 11.44
CA TYR A 713 -20.41 8.10 12.31
C TYR A 713 -20.98 9.53 12.28
N HIS A 714 -22.20 9.67 12.80
CA HIS A 714 -23.03 10.85 12.63
C HIS A 714 -23.89 11.13 13.87
N ARG A 715 -24.30 12.39 14.07
CA ARG A 715 -25.14 12.85 15.21
C ARG A 715 -26.40 12.04 15.48
N ARG A 716 -26.88 11.29 14.49
CA ARG A 716 -28.07 10.43 14.59
C ARG A 716 -27.89 9.29 15.60
N PHE A 717 -26.65 8.92 15.93
CA PHE A 717 -26.36 7.79 16.81
C PHE A 717 -25.79 8.20 18.18
N PHE A 718 -25.21 9.39 18.30
CA PHE A 718 -24.69 9.93 19.57
C PHE A 718 -24.56 11.46 19.49
N GLY A 719 -24.72 12.14 20.62
CA GLY A 719 -24.67 13.61 20.73
C GLY A 719 -23.32 14.18 21.16
N ALA A 720 -22.43 13.37 21.75
CA ALA A 720 -21.07 13.77 22.14
C ALA A 720 -20.10 12.57 22.15
N VAL A 721 -18.81 12.87 22.03
CA VAL A 721 -17.71 11.89 22.18
C VAL A 721 -16.96 12.16 23.47
N ILE A 722 -16.92 11.20 24.39
CA ILE A 722 -16.23 11.37 25.68
C ILE A 722 -15.18 10.28 25.83
N SER A 723 -13.92 10.64 26.02
CA SER A 723 -12.83 9.68 26.19
C SER A 723 -12.07 9.93 27.48
N VAL A 724 -12.10 8.95 28.39
CA VAL A 724 -11.27 8.94 29.60
C VAL A 724 -10.09 8.01 29.34
N LEU A 725 -8.91 8.61 29.15
CA LEU A 725 -7.68 7.93 28.76
C LEU A 725 -6.88 7.51 30.00
N PRO A 726 -6.31 6.29 30.03
CA PRO A 726 -5.39 5.91 31.08
C PRO A 726 -4.12 6.75 30.95
N GLY A 727 -3.66 7.31 32.07
CA GLY A 727 -2.40 8.06 32.11
C GLY A 727 -1.42 7.51 33.14
N ARG A 728 -0.27 8.18 33.29
CA ARG A 728 0.83 7.75 34.15
C ARG A 728 0.88 8.55 35.44
N ARG A 729 1.22 7.88 36.55
CA ARG A 729 1.43 8.53 37.86
C ARG A 729 2.86 9.03 38.06
N ARG A 730 3.85 8.34 37.48
CA ARG A 730 5.25 8.74 37.63
C ARG A 730 5.55 9.96 36.75
N PRO A 731 6.21 11.00 37.28
CA PRO A 731 6.61 12.15 36.49
C PRO A 731 7.61 11.72 35.43
N VAL A 732 7.54 12.34 34.26
CA VAL A 732 8.48 12.11 33.16
C VAL A 732 9.06 13.45 32.75
N ARG A 733 10.32 13.44 32.33
CA ARG A 733 10.99 14.62 31.80
C ARG A 733 11.10 14.56 30.29
N ILE A 734 10.95 15.71 29.66
CA ILE A 734 11.18 15.95 28.24
C ILE A 734 12.16 17.09 28.21
N GLY A 735 13.34 16.87 27.65
CA GLY A 735 14.35 17.90 27.50
C GLY A 735 14.77 18.60 28.79
N GLY A 736 14.80 17.87 29.91
CA GLY A 736 15.07 18.38 31.25
C GLY A 736 13.85 18.98 31.97
N ALA A 737 12.77 19.30 31.26
CA ALA A 737 11.55 19.86 31.83
C ALA A 737 10.57 18.75 32.27
N ARG A 738 9.93 18.91 33.44
CA ARG A 738 8.94 17.97 33.96
C ARG A 738 7.60 18.15 33.24
N LEU A 739 7.05 17.05 32.73
CA LEU A 739 5.68 17.00 32.23
C LEU A 739 4.70 16.97 33.40
N THR A 740 3.95 18.05 33.59
CA THR A 740 3.04 18.24 34.74
C THR A 740 1.61 17.82 34.42
N THR A 741 1.07 18.30 33.29
CA THR A 741 -0.30 18.01 32.86
C THR A 741 -0.36 17.70 31.37
N VAL A 742 -1.27 16.81 30.99
CA VAL A 742 -1.61 16.51 29.59
C VAL A 742 -3.08 16.77 29.36
N PHE A 743 -3.40 17.59 28.37
CA PHE A 743 -4.78 17.86 27.97
C PHE A 743 -5.08 17.25 26.60
N PRO A 744 -5.90 16.20 26.51
CA PRO A 744 -6.21 15.53 25.25
C PRO A 744 -7.13 16.39 24.37
N VAL A 745 -6.94 16.34 23.05
CA VAL A 745 -7.77 17.01 22.04
C VAL A 745 -8.38 15.93 21.16
N LEU A 746 -9.71 15.87 21.10
CA LEU A 746 -10.46 14.84 20.39
C LEU A 746 -11.11 15.38 19.11
N SER A 747 -11.23 14.54 18.09
CA SER A 747 -11.97 14.87 16.87
C SER A 747 -13.48 14.72 17.07
N LEU A 748 -14.25 15.56 16.37
CA LEU A 748 -15.71 15.47 16.30
C LEU A 748 -16.17 14.51 15.17
N ALA A 749 -17.37 13.98 15.30
CA ALA A 749 -18.12 13.34 14.22
C ALA A 749 -19.00 14.36 13.49
N GLU A 750 -19.53 13.98 12.32
CA GLU A 750 -20.41 14.87 11.56
C GLU A 750 -21.69 15.19 12.36
N GLY A 751 -21.88 16.48 12.59
CA GLY A 751 -23.02 17.04 13.28
C GLY A 751 -23.02 16.91 14.80
N VAL A 752 -21.92 16.41 15.38
CA VAL A 752 -21.72 16.29 16.82
C VAL A 752 -20.97 17.53 17.31
N GLY A 753 -21.60 18.31 18.20
CA GLY A 753 -21.07 19.61 18.63
C GLY A 753 -20.06 19.57 19.77
N LEU A 754 -19.88 18.44 20.46
CA LEU A 754 -19.06 18.34 21.66
C LEU A 754 -18.21 17.07 21.69
N ALA A 755 -16.93 17.23 22.06
CA ALA A 755 -16.09 16.14 22.54
C ALA A 755 -15.29 16.55 23.79
N VAL A 756 -15.16 15.63 24.73
CA VAL A 756 -14.43 15.82 25.99
C VAL A 756 -13.43 14.70 26.18
N GLY A 757 -12.16 15.05 26.25
CA GLY A 757 -11.09 14.12 26.64
C GLY A 757 -10.65 14.38 28.07
N VAL A 758 -10.36 13.32 28.81
CA VAL A 758 -9.74 13.43 30.15
C VAL A 758 -8.54 12.51 30.23
N LEU A 759 -7.41 13.02 30.72
CA LEU A 759 -6.21 12.23 30.96
C LEU A 759 -5.58 12.60 32.30
N SER A 760 -5.36 11.59 33.15
CA SER A 760 -4.71 11.77 34.46
C SER A 760 -3.20 11.59 34.34
N TRP A 761 -2.43 12.66 34.56
CA TRP A 761 -0.98 12.67 34.48
C TRP A 761 -0.37 13.24 35.76
N GLY A 762 0.48 12.44 36.41
CA GLY A 762 1.06 12.81 37.70
C GLY A 762 -0.02 13.15 38.73
N ASP A 763 -0.01 14.41 39.15
CA ASP A 763 -0.88 14.95 40.21
C ASP A 763 -2.14 15.62 39.66
N ALA A 764 -2.29 15.75 38.34
CA ALA A 764 -3.39 16.44 37.69
C ALA A 764 -4.21 15.53 36.76
N ALA A 765 -5.51 15.81 36.64
CA ALA A 765 -6.38 15.26 35.61
C ALA A 765 -6.78 16.40 34.66
N GLY A 766 -6.26 16.37 33.44
CA GLY A 766 -6.51 17.39 32.43
C GLY A 766 -7.75 17.09 31.60
N PHE A 767 -8.71 18.00 31.61
CA PHE A 767 -9.84 18.07 30.69
C PHE A 767 -9.47 18.85 29.44
N GLY A 768 -9.71 18.26 28.27
CA GLY A 768 -9.71 18.98 27.01
C GLY A 768 -11.09 18.93 26.37
N VAL A 769 -11.63 20.10 26.07
CA VAL A 769 -12.94 20.30 25.46
C VAL A 769 -12.73 20.74 24.02
N THR A 770 -13.38 20.06 23.08
CA THR A 770 -13.43 20.43 21.66
C THR A 770 -14.88 20.62 21.25
N THR A 771 -15.21 21.76 20.65
CA THR A 771 -16.57 22.05 20.19
C THR A 771 -16.60 22.46 18.72
N ASP A 772 -17.72 22.23 18.05
CA ASP A 772 -17.99 22.84 16.74
C ASP A 772 -18.44 24.28 16.98
N SER A 773 -17.70 25.25 16.44
CA SER A 773 -17.96 26.67 16.72
C SER A 773 -19.33 27.15 16.26
N ALA A 774 -19.98 26.44 15.32
CA ALA A 774 -21.33 26.78 14.88
C ALA A 774 -22.43 26.19 15.80
N LEU A 775 -22.16 25.08 16.49
CA LEU A 775 -23.15 24.38 17.34
C LEU A 775 -23.01 24.77 18.82
N LEU A 776 -21.76 24.92 19.26
CA LEU A 776 -21.38 25.27 20.62
C LEU A 776 -20.13 26.18 20.58
N PRO A 777 -20.31 27.49 20.35
CA PRO A 777 -19.20 28.43 20.10
C PRO A 777 -18.23 28.58 21.27
N ASP A 778 -18.74 28.46 22.50
CA ASP A 778 -17.98 28.73 23.71
C ASP A 778 -17.52 27.44 24.42
N ALA A 779 -16.37 26.92 23.99
CA ALA A 779 -15.73 25.77 24.64
C ALA A 779 -15.27 26.11 26.07
N ALA A 780 -14.90 27.37 26.35
CA ALA A 780 -14.39 27.79 27.65
C ALA A 780 -15.49 27.75 28.70
N ALA A 781 -16.66 28.29 28.38
CA ALA A 781 -17.82 28.25 29.26
C ALA A 781 -18.28 26.81 29.59
N PHE A 782 -18.13 25.85 28.67
CA PHE A 782 -18.39 24.44 28.98
C PHE A 782 -17.29 23.83 29.86
N ALA A 783 -16.02 24.16 29.61
CA ALA A 783 -14.92 23.71 30.44
C ALA A 783 -15.02 24.25 31.89
N ASP A 784 -15.49 25.49 32.06
CA ASP A 784 -15.77 26.06 33.38
C ASP A 784 -16.93 25.33 34.07
N ARG A 785 -17.99 24.95 33.35
CA ARG A 785 -19.06 24.10 33.90
C ARG A 785 -18.55 22.75 34.37
N LEU A 786 -17.57 22.14 33.69
CA LEU A 786 -16.95 20.89 34.15
C LEU A 786 -16.24 21.07 35.50
N LEU A 787 -15.57 22.20 35.72
CA LEU A 787 -14.95 22.50 37.01
C LEU A 787 -16.00 22.69 38.11
N HIS A 788 -17.01 23.52 37.86
CA HIS A 788 -18.08 23.75 38.83
C HIS A 788 -18.81 22.44 39.18
N ALA A 789 -19.08 21.58 38.18
CA ALA A 789 -19.66 20.26 38.41
C ALA A 789 -18.75 19.33 39.23
N PHE A 790 -17.43 19.40 39.02
CA PHE A 790 -16.47 18.64 39.82
C PHE A 790 -16.44 19.12 41.27
N ASP A 791 -16.45 20.44 41.49
CA ASP A 791 -16.44 21.04 42.83
C ASP A 791 -17.76 20.80 43.58
N ALA A 792 -18.90 20.80 42.89
CA ALA A 792 -20.23 20.56 43.45
C ALA A 792 -20.50 19.09 43.82
N LEU A 793 -19.78 18.15 43.22
CA LEU A 793 -19.66 16.83 43.80
C LEU A 793 -18.92 17.01 45.13
N GLU A 794 -19.43 16.54 46.26
CA GLU A 794 -18.65 16.50 47.51
C GLU A 794 -18.24 15.05 47.77
N ALA A 795 -17.11 14.83 48.45
CA ALA A 795 -16.91 13.55 49.10
C ALA A 795 -18.02 13.42 50.15
N PRO A 796 -18.88 12.38 50.12
CA PRO A 796 -19.92 12.23 51.14
C PRO A 796 -19.30 12.39 52.52
N ALA A 797 -19.89 13.26 53.35
CA ALA A 797 -19.51 13.36 54.75
C ALA A 797 -19.55 11.94 55.33
N LEU A 798 -18.46 11.52 55.99
CA LEU A 798 -18.44 10.29 56.78
C LEU A 798 -19.42 10.47 57.94
N GLY A 799 -20.69 10.21 57.67
CA GLY A 799 -21.82 10.39 58.56
C GLY A 799 -22.67 9.13 58.56
N GLU A 800 -22.42 8.33 59.60
CA GLU A 800 -23.19 7.21 60.16
C GLU A 800 -23.37 5.93 59.33
N PRO A 801 -23.00 4.75 59.89
CA PRO A 801 -23.29 3.46 59.29
C PRO A 801 -24.82 3.25 59.30
N SER A 802 -25.42 3.13 58.11
CA SER A 802 -26.80 2.66 58.03
C SER A 802 -26.84 1.18 58.41
N LEU A 803 -27.31 0.92 59.62
CA LEU A 803 -27.76 -0.39 60.06
C LEU A 803 -28.98 -0.80 59.21
N ARG A 804 -28.72 -1.50 58.11
CA ARG A 804 -29.64 -2.44 57.46
C ARG A 804 -28.76 -3.61 57.01
N GLY A 805 -28.67 -4.70 57.77
CA GLY A 805 -29.74 -5.65 58.02
C GLY A 805 -29.33 -6.91 57.25
N TRP A 806 -28.89 -7.91 58.02
CA TRP A 806 -28.34 -9.23 57.67
C TRP A 806 -28.78 -9.86 56.34
#